data_AF-A0A4Y9T6J2-F1
#
_entry.id   AF-A0A4Y9T6J2-F1
#
_cell.length_a   1.000
_cell.length_b   1.000
_cell.length_c   1.000
_cell.angle_alpha   90.00
_cell.angle_beta   90.00
_cell.angle_gamma   90.00
#
_symmetry.space_group_name_H-M   'P 1'
#
loop_
_entity.id
_entity.type
_entity.pdbx_description
1 polymer ?
#
loop_
_entity_poly.entity_id
_entity_poly.type
_entity_poly.pdbx_seq_one_letter_code
_entity_poly.pdbx_strand_id
1 'polypeptide(L)'
;MFQISVVNRSHTVSDAELHRVVRAINRQIKEDFEPYWGFGGTLRVEGPARGPIDIRALTELRGDAILYIVDSGTSDDMLGYHERNLCGIPYGFVYLDLCAELGDPWSATLSHEALELLGDPQANLLVLGPNPAGSKPAKVYHWFEMCDAVQAQFYQIDEVTVSNFVLPSYFSPNDGGGRTNFSGTPLEPFKAAPGGYIGFFKPGREAAQQFFGDRIAEQRYELKKEALLPVGDQPCGRSARRQETGIKPDVDSPAREVNGKDPIRHVVVLMLENRSFDHVLGGLQGAIPGLDGVDPKEPGVNVDAKTGKAYEQLPIARDWVSHSFKVPHEFDDVTEQLQDHGAHFVNSFVRNRPNSTPEERQQVMAYFKDGDLPVTHALAKKYLVCNRWFSSLPGPTWPNRFFVHSGTSLGNVVMPSLSDPTSLGQYWGKFSQPTIYDRLDEARVNGKPVSWRIYHDGFPQSIILDRLKRPFLTGRYSPIENFVEDAKDEKNFPDYVFIEPRFLGGFFSKENDQHPPVGMLDGERLLATVYNAIRSNKDLWHSTLLVLTYDEHGGFYDHVVPPAAIAPDNSASKFAFNQLGVRVPAILISPWLPAGCDDTVYDHTSILSYLLEKYALPPLGERTQPLAPTGFASRFLQKPREDGDTLAPFGLDGTSRRGAMAGREPAEPDEGQLLLLAMAEQLRRHDKAKERGAALPSVPSDLPSLIPSDAYRFARHVDTLDEWLQTRDNGGARPHAPRKAGSRTRASAGAWGMGTGPVAQHPGLKGIDVWAGTGKIEWEQVKASGIDFVYVRAAYGTHPDKFALANINGAKDAGLACGVYHFLRTSEDYRKQIDLMLKQLDLLGVGKGDLPPALDVEDNPQFDGPWNAANNDAYLTALRYWIDDVRKKTGDAAPVLYTRASFWQQLGNPDGYNDCPLWIAHYTEKNPRLPRGWQDYKLWQYSESGRVPGIAVPVDLNSFPGTMAELRALMLK
;
A
#
# COMPACT_ATOMS: atom_id res chain seq x y z
N MET A 1 12.94 -13.17 -15.97
CA MET A 1 14.17 -13.79 -15.43
C MET A 1 15.16 -12.67 -15.13
N PHE A 2 15.74 -12.61 -13.92
CA PHE A 2 16.67 -11.54 -13.52
C PHE A 2 17.95 -11.63 -14.36
N GLN A 3 18.33 -10.55 -15.03
CA GLN A 3 19.45 -10.56 -15.96
C GLN A 3 20.59 -9.67 -15.46
N ILE A 4 21.77 -10.24 -15.26
CA ILE A 4 22.97 -9.49 -14.90
C ILE A 4 23.79 -9.24 -16.17
N SER A 5 23.95 -8.00 -16.57
CA SER A 5 24.84 -7.65 -17.69
C SER A 5 26.28 -7.61 -17.21
N VAL A 6 27.16 -8.37 -17.84
CA VAL A 6 28.60 -8.40 -17.53
C VAL A 6 29.34 -7.60 -18.58
N VAL A 7 30.02 -6.54 -18.16
CA VAL A 7 30.73 -5.61 -19.04
C VAL A 7 32.23 -5.76 -18.81
N ASN A 8 32.92 -6.24 -19.84
CA ASN A 8 34.37 -6.32 -19.82
C ASN A 8 34.99 -4.93 -20.05
N ARG A 9 35.65 -4.38 -19.04
CA ARG A 9 36.46 -3.16 -19.13
C ARG A 9 37.94 -3.44 -18.87
N SER A 10 38.32 -4.71 -18.77
CA SER A 10 39.68 -5.15 -18.54
C SER A 10 40.46 -5.26 -19.86
N HIS A 11 41.75 -4.92 -19.82
CA HIS A 11 42.72 -5.17 -20.88
C HIS A 11 43.44 -6.51 -20.71
N THR A 12 43.28 -7.16 -19.55
CA THR A 12 43.97 -8.41 -19.20
C THR A 12 43.09 -9.65 -19.37
N VAL A 13 41.76 -9.51 -19.33
CA VAL A 13 40.79 -10.60 -19.58
C VAL A 13 40.21 -10.48 -20.99
N SER A 14 40.40 -11.52 -21.80
CA SER A 14 39.77 -11.58 -23.14
C SER A 14 38.27 -11.89 -23.06
N ASP A 15 37.48 -11.37 -24.00
CA ASP A 15 36.04 -11.67 -24.08
C ASP A 15 35.76 -13.17 -24.23
N ALA A 16 36.63 -13.91 -24.91
CA ALA A 16 36.51 -15.37 -25.04
C ALA A 16 36.61 -16.09 -23.69
N GLU A 17 37.56 -15.67 -22.85
CA GLU A 17 37.69 -16.20 -21.49
C GLU A 17 36.51 -15.76 -20.61
N LEU A 18 36.04 -14.51 -20.75
CA LEU A 18 34.86 -14.05 -20.04
C LEU A 18 33.60 -14.84 -20.40
N HIS A 19 33.37 -15.14 -21.68
CA HIS A 19 32.26 -15.98 -22.11
C HIS A 19 32.33 -17.39 -21.52
N ARG A 20 33.54 -17.97 -21.44
CA ARG A 20 33.76 -19.27 -20.79
C ARG A 20 33.38 -19.22 -19.30
N VAL A 21 33.82 -18.20 -18.58
CA VAL A 21 33.51 -18.02 -17.16
C VAL A 21 32.02 -17.75 -16.93
N VAL A 22 31.40 -16.84 -17.69
CA VAL A 22 29.97 -16.54 -17.59
C VAL A 22 29.10 -17.77 -17.87
N ARG A 23 29.51 -18.65 -18.79
CA ARG A 23 28.82 -19.92 -19.02
C ARG A 23 28.85 -20.83 -17.77
N ALA A 24 30.00 -20.96 -17.13
CA ALA A 24 30.14 -21.75 -15.91
C ALA A 24 29.31 -21.16 -14.76
N ILE A 25 29.28 -19.83 -14.60
CA ILE A 25 28.47 -19.16 -13.58
C ILE A 25 26.97 -19.30 -13.87
N ASN A 26 26.53 -19.22 -15.14
CA ASN A 26 25.14 -19.48 -15.48
C ASN A 26 24.69 -20.90 -15.15
N ARG A 27 25.58 -21.89 -15.35
CA ARG A 27 25.33 -23.26 -14.89
C ARG A 27 25.29 -23.34 -13.37
N GLN A 28 26.22 -22.69 -12.68
CA GLN A 28 26.22 -22.58 -11.22
C GLN A 28 24.87 -22.05 -10.71
N ILE A 29 24.39 -20.94 -11.27
CA ILE A 29 23.12 -20.33 -10.87
C ILE A 29 21.97 -21.31 -11.12
N LYS A 30 21.94 -21.94 -12.30
CA LYS A 30 20.80 -22.77 -12.72
C LYS A 30 20.75 -24.14 -12.04
N GLU A 31 21.89 -24.80 -11.94
CA GLU A 31 22.03 -26.20 -11.51
C GLU A 31 22.32 -26.30 -10.02
N ASP A 32 23.06 -25.34 -9.46
CA ASP A 32 23.56 -25.42 -8.08
C ASP A 32 22.83 -24.46 -7.13
N PHE A 33 22.53 -23.22 -7.53
CA PHE A 33 21.97 -22.19 -6.65
C PHE A 33 20.42 -22.16 -6.62
N GLU A 34 19.79 -22.01 -7.79
CA GLU A 34 18.34 -21.87 -7.96
C GLU A 34 17.54 -23.02 -7.34
N PRO A 35 17.98 -24.30 -7.39
CA PRO A 35 17.24 -25.41 -6.76
C PRO A 35 17.10 -25.30 -5.24
N TYR A 36 18.04 -24.62 -4.57
CA TYR A 36 17.98 -24.45 -3.11
C TYR A 36 17.31 -23.14 -2.71
N TRP A 37 17.52 -22.06 -3.47
CA TRP A 37 17.04 -20.73 -3.13
C TRP A 37 15.66 -20.38 -3.74
N GLY A 38 15.23 -21.10 -4.77
CA GLY A 38 13.95 -20.86 -5.45
C GLY A 38 13.91 -19.60 -6.32
N PHE A 39 15.04 -18.88 -6.42
CA PHE A 39 15.26 -17.75 -7.31
C PHE A 39 16.64 -17.87 -7.97
N GLY A 40 16.81 -17.17 -9.09
CA GLY A 40 18.03 -17.21 -9.89
C GLY A 40 18.01 -16.15 -10.98
N GLY A 41 18.99 -16.23 -11.88
CA GLY A 41 19.13 -15.26 -12.96
C GLY A 41 20.09 -15.75 -14.04
N THR A 42 20.45 -14.84 -14.94
CA THR A 42 21.36 -15.16 -16.03
C THR A 42 22.32 -14.00 -16.28
N LEU A 43 23.60 -14.32 -16.33
CA LEU A 43 24.65 -13.41 -16.75
C LEU A 43 24.71 -13.36 -18.27
N ARG A 44 24.78 -12.15 -18.82
CA ARG A 44 24.97 -11.90 -20.25
C ARG A 44 26.18 -11.00 -20.45
N VAL A 45 27.18 -11.48 -21.18
CA VAL A 45 28.30 -10.64 -21.63
C VAL A 45 27.78 -9.63 -22.65
N GLU A 46 27.99 -8.35 -22.38
CA GLU A 46 27.69 -7.27 -23.33
C GLU A 46 28.86 -7.08 -24.30
N GLY A 47 28.56 -6.63 -25.53
CA GLY A 47 29.58 -6.42 -26.57
C GLY A 47 30.67 -5.42 -26.17
N PRO A 48 31.82 -5.39 -26.89
CA PRO A 48 33.02 -4.67 -26.46
C PRO A 48 32.72 -3.20 -26.23
N ALA A 49 32.99 -2.74 -25.00
CA ALA A 49 32.74 -1.36 -24.64
C ALA A 49 33.78 -0.46 -25.34
N ARG A 50 33.31 0.47 -26.17
CA ARG A 50 34.18 1.37 -26.94
C ARG A 50 34.40 2.67 -26.18
N GLY A 51 35.65 3.09 -26.01
CA GLY A 51 36.03 4.41 -25.47
C GLY A 51 36.81 4.33 -24.15
N PRO A 52 37.43 5.45 -23.71
CA PRO A 52 38.07 5.54 -22.40
C PRO A 52 37.07 5.27 -21.27
N ILE A 53 37.54 4.69 -20.17
CA ILE A 53 36.73 4.38 -18.99
C ILE A 53 36.48 5.70 -18.24
N ASP A 54 35.22 6.10 -18.15
CA ASP A 54 34.76 7.08 -17.15
C ASP A 54 33.77 6.34 -16.25
N ILE A 55 34.25 5.85 -15.11
CA ILE A 55 33.40 5.13 -14.15
C ILE A 55 32.33 6.04 -13.51
N ARG A 56 32.48 7.37 -13.60
CA ARG A 56 31.54 8.36 -13.08
C ARG A 56 30.39 8.59 -14.05
N ALA A 57 30.64 8.37 -15.34
CA ALA A 57 29.67 8.50 -16.42
C ALA A 57 29.52 7.21 -17.24
N LEU A 58 29.34 6.08 -16.56
CA LEU A 58 28.93 4.84 -17.22
C LEU A 58 27.58 5.09 -17.92
N THR A 59 27.49 4.78 -19.22
CA THR A 59 26.28 5.06 -20.03
C THR A 59 25.58 3.79 -20.49
N GLU A 60 26.18 2.64 -20.19
CA GLU A 60 25.71 1.32 -20.60
C GLU A 60 24.62 0.80 -19.65
N LEU A 61 23.37 1.27 -19.83
CA LEU A 61 22.21 0.73 -19.12
C LEU A 61 21.65 -0.51 -19.83
N ARG A 62 22.02 -1.71 -19.36
CA ARG A 62 21.49 -3.00 -19.85
C ARG A 62 21.37 -4.00 -18.69
N GLY A 63 20.27 -4.77 -18.64
CA GLY A 63 20.03 -5.76 -17.58
C GLY A 63 19.30 -5.20 -16.34
N ASP A 64 18.96 -6.10 -15.42
CA ASP A 64 18.40 -5.80 -14.08
C ASP A 64 19.48 -5.43 -13.07
N ALA A 65 20.72 -5.88 -13.29
CA ALA A 65 21.93 -5.49 -12.58
C ALA A 65 23.14 -5.52 -13.52
N ILE A 66 24.26 -4.90 -13.14
CA ILE A 66 25.47 -4.81 -13.98
C ILE A 66 26.71 -5.23 -13.19
N LEU A 67 27.53 -6.11 -13.76
CA LEU A 67 28.86 -6.44 -13.23
C LEU A 67 29.94 -5.93 -14.17
N TYR A 68 30.86 -5.12 -13.65
CA TYR A 68 32.00 -4.60 -14.40
C TYR A 68 33.26 -5.37 -14.02
N ILE A 69 34.04 -5.77 -15.03
CA ILE A 69 35.37 -6.36 -14.82
C ILE A 69 36.41 -5.32 -15.20
N VAL A 70 37.29 -4.96 -14.26
CA VAL A 70 38.24 -3.84 -14.38
C VAL A 70 39.63 -4.23 -13.91
N ASP A 71 40.68 -3.71 -14.54
CA ASP A 71 42.08 -4.11 -14.24
C ASP A 71 42.57 -3.61 -12.87
N SER A 72 42.24 -2.37 -12.48
CA SER A 72 42.72 -1.80 -11.20
C SER A 72 41.68 -0.99 -10.46
N GLY A 73 41.65 -1.14 -9.13
CA GLY A 73 40.93 -0.23 -8.23
C GLY A 73 41.67 1.09 -8.04
N THR A 74 42.99 1.14 -8.15
CA THR A 74 43.80 2.31 -7.77
C THR A 74 44.04 3.33 -8.90
N SER A 75 43.05 4.18 -9.18
CA SER A 75 43.24 5.44 -9.91
C SER A 75 42.24 6.49 -9.39
N ASP A 76 42.32 7.77 -9.79
CA ASP A 76 41.41 8.89 -9.41
C ASP A 76 39.91 8.67 -9.79
N ASP A 77 39.56 7.41 -10.00
CA ASP A 77 38.36 6.79 -10.51
C ASP A 77 37.86 5.74 -9.50
N MET A 78 37.81 6.10 -8.20
CA MET A 78 37.24 5.25 -7.15
C MET A 78 35.99 5.89 -6.55
N LEU A 79 34.81 5.35 -6.89
CA LEU A 79 33.56 5.56 -6.15
C LEU A 79 32.89 4.20 -5.93
N GLY A 80 33.23 3.56 -4.82
CA GLY A 80 32.49 2.43 -4.28
C GLY A 80 31.40 2.90 -3.33
N TYR A 81 30.13 2.86 -3.78
CA TYR A 81 28.85 3.05 -3.03
C TYR A 81 28.67 4.42 -2.32
N HIS A 82 27.60 5.22 -2.47
CA HIS A 82 26.25 5.08 -3.01
C HIS A 82 25.79 6.42 -3.61
N GLU A 83 24.77 6.32 -4.48
CA GLU A 83 23.93 7.39 -5.04
C GLU A 83 24.57 8.36 -6.04
N ARG A 84 24.04 8.28 -7.27
CA ARG A 84 24.01 9.30 -8.36
C ARG A 84 24.85 9.05 -9.61
N ASN A 85 24.99 7.80 -10.01
CA ASN A 85 25.05 7.46 -11.43
C ASN A 85 24.29 6.15 -11.70
N LEU A 86 23.56 6.10 -12.83
CA LEU A 86 22.79 4.96 -13.37
C LEU A 86 21.40 4.63 -12.76
N CYS A 87 20.44 5.57 -12.80
CA CYS A 87 18.98 5.31 -12.87
C CYS A 87 18.34 4.25 -11.91
N GLY A 88 18.96 3.89 -10.78
CA GLY A 88 18.44 2.89 -9.84
C GLY A 88 18.66 1.43 -10.24
N ILE A 89 19.64 1.13 -11.12
CA ILE A 89 20.04 -0.25 -11.47
C ILE A 89 21.20 -0.70 -10.58
N PRO A 90 21.08 -1.80 -9.81
CA PRO A 90 22.17 -2.43 -9.07
C PRO A 90 23.43 -2.70 -9.90
N TYR A 91 24.60 -2.52 -9.32
CA TYR A 91 25.87 -2.86 -9.98
C TYR A 91 26.93 -3.35 -9.00
N GLY A 92 27.91 -4.08 -9.52
CA GLY A 92 29.10 -4.54 -8.79
C GLY A 92 30.36 -4.47 -9.65
N PHE A 93 31.52 -4.58 -8.99
CA PHE A 93 32.83 -4.50 -9.64
C PHE A 93 33.71 -5.69 -9.26
N VAL A 94 34.38 -6.25 -10.25
CA VAL A 94 35.44 -7.25 -10.08
C VAL A 94 36.77 -6.59 -10.45
N TYR A 95 37.55 -6.25 -9.43
CA TYR A 95 38.88 -5.64 -9.57
C TYR A 95 39.95 -6.73 -9.66
N LEU A 96 40.64 -6.80 -10.80
CA LEU A 96 41.58 -7.89 -11.08
C LEU A 96 42.89 -7.77 -10.27
N ASP A 97 43.38 -6.55 -10.02
CA ASP A 97 44.52 -6.29 -9.13
C ASP A 97 44.26 -6.74 -7.69
N LEU A 98 43.07 -6.43 -7.17
CA LEU A 98 42.65 -6.84 -5.83
C LEU A 98 42.49 -8.35 -5.75
N CYS A 99 41.91 -8.99 -6.78
CA CYS A 99 41.86 -10.46 -6.84
C CYS A 99 43.27 -11.06 -6.80
N ALA A 100 44.22 -10.50 -7.55
CA ALA A 100 45.61 -10.96 -7.56
C ALA A 100 46.32 -10.74 -6.21
N GLU A 101 46.10 -9.60 -5.55
CA GLU A 101 46.65 -9.29 -4.23
C GLU A 101 46.11 -10.23 -3.14
N LEU A 102 44.82 -10.53 -3.17
CA LEU A 102 44.16 -11.46 -2.24
C LEU A 102 44.41 -12.94 -2.56
N GLY A 103 44.99 -13.23 -3.73
CA GLY A 103 45.22 -14.60 -4.22
C GLY A 103 43.95 -15.32 -4.68
N ASP A 104 42.87 -14.59 -4.96
CA ASP A 104 41.58 -15.15 -5.34
C ASP A 104 41.44 -15.25 -6.87
N PRO A 105 40.90 -16.35 -7.42
CA PRO A 105 40.55 -16.40 -8.83
C PRO A 105 39.46 -15.36 -9.14
N TRP A 106 39.71 -14.47 -10.10
CA TRP A 106 38.72 -13.45 -10.50
C TRP A 106 37.38 -14.04 -10.95
N SER A 107 37.39 -15.27 -11.48
CA SER A 107 36.17 -16.00 -11.85
C SER A 107 35.33 -16.39 -10.63
N ALA A 108 35.98 -16.68 -9.50
CA ALA A 108 35.32 -16.94 -8.24
C ALA A 108 34.75 -15.65 -7.64
N THR A 109 35.49 -14.54 -7.72
CA THR A 109 34.98 -13.21 -7.34
C THR A 109 33.78 -12.80 -8.20
N LEU A 110 33.84 -12.98 -9.52
CA LEU A 110 32.69 -12.69 -10.39
C LEU A 110 31.46 -13.55 -10.05
N SER A 111 31.68 -14.83 -9.73
CA SER A 111 30.63 -15.73 -9.24
C SER A 111 30.06 -15.27 -7.90
N HIS A 112 30.91 -14.85 -6.96
CA HIS A 112 30.51 -14.29 -5.66
C HIS A 112 29.59 -13.07 -5.86
N GLU A 113 30.07 -12.05 -6.57
CA GLU A 113 29.29 -10.82 -6.82
C GLU A 113 27.98 -11.10 -7.57
N ALA A 114 27.97 -12.09 -8.47
CA ALA A 114 26.76 -12.51 -9.15
C ALA A 114 25.73 -13.14 -8.21
N LEU A 115 26.15 -14.02 -7.30
CA LEU A 115 25.25 -14.66 -6.34
C LEU A 115 24.76 -13.66 -5.29
N GLU A 116 25.61 -12.72 -4.85
CA GLU A 116 25.19 -11.63 -3.96
C GLU A 116 24.17 -10.71 -4.64
N LEU A 117 24.40 -10.30 -5.89
CA LEU A 117 23.43 -9.52 -6.66
C LEU A 117 22.12 -10.26 -6.95
N LEU A 118 22.12 -11.60 -6.92
CA LEU A 118 20.89 -12.39 -7.05
C LEU A 118 20.14 -12.51 -5.72
N GLY A 119 20.86 -12.68 -4.61
CA GLY A 119 20.31 -12.80 -3.26
C GLY A 119 19.79 -11.49 -2.69
N ASP A 120 20.60 -10.43 -2.82
CA ASP A 120 20.30 -9.09 -2.34
C ASP A 120 20.91 -8.00 -3.25
N PRO A 121 20.31 -7.75 -4.44
CA PRO A 121 20.84 -6.78 -5.40
C PRO A 121 21.02 -5.35 -4.87
N GLN A 122 20.38 -5.00 -3.75
CA GLN A 122 20.46 -3.66 -3.17
C GLN A 122 21.26 -3.62 -1.87
N ALA A 123 21.84 -4.75 -1.44
CA ALA A 123 22.60 -4.91 -0.19
C ALA A 123 21.84 -4.35 1.04
N ASN A 124 20.54 -4.64 1.13
CA ASN A 124 19.65 -4.08 2.14
C ASN A 124 18.76 -5.10 2.88
N LEU A 125 18.97 -6.40 2.65
CA LEU A 125 18.28 -7.49 3.31
C LEU A 125 19.05 -7.95 4.56
N LEU A 126 18.29 -8.27 5.61
CA LEU A 126 18.83 -8.66 6.91
C LEU A 126 18.05 -9.85 7.45
N VAL A 127 18.74 -10.75 8.15
CA VAL A 127 18.14 -11.91 8.81
C VAL A 127 18.44 -11.91 10.30
N LEU A 128 17.41 -12.14 11.13
CA LEU A 128 17.56 -12.24 12.57
C LEU A 128 18.18 -13.60 12.96
N GLY A 129 19.32 -13.57 13.64
CA GLY A 129 20.08 -14.76 14.04
C GLY A 129 20.74 -14.64 15.41
N PRO A 130 21.41 -15.71 15.90
CA PRO A 130 22.20 -15.65 17.13
C PRO A 130 23.40 -14.71 16.98
N ASN A 131 23.82 -14.07 18.08
CA ASN A 131 25.04 -13.27 18.12
C ASN A 131 26.26 -14.20 17.89
N PRO A 132 27.05 -13.97 16.82
CA PRO A 132 28.16 -14.86 16.50
C PRO A 132 29.32 -14.75 17.50
N ALA A 133 29.41 -13.67 18.29
CA ALA A 133 30.50 -13.43 19.24
C ALA A 133 30.15 -13.72 20.72
N GLY A 134 28.90 -14.12 21.04
CA GLY A 134 28.41 -14.17 22.42
C GLY A 134 28.35 -15.56 23.05
N SER A 135 28.75 -15.66 24.33
CA SER A 135 28.51 -16.84 25.19
C SER A 135 27.13 -16.86 25.87
N LYS A 136 26.29 -15.84 25.61
CA LYS A 136 24.90 -15.72 26.10
C LYS A 136 23.94 -15.61 24.92
N PRO A 137 22.73 -16.19 25.00
CA PRO A 137 21.75 -16.13 23.92
C PRO A 137 21.24 -14.69 23.74
N ALA A 138 21.81 -14.00 22.75
CA ALA A 138 21.36 -12.70 22.30
C ALA A 138 21.16 -12.77 20.78
N LYS A 139 20.03 -12.27 20.28
CA LYS A 139 19.76 -12.19 18.84
C LYS A 139 20.33 -10.89 18.26
N VAL A 140 20.82 -10.94 17.03
CA VAL A 140 21.36 -9.83 16.24
C VAL A 140 20.85 -9.92 14.81
N TYR A 141 20.91 -8.82 14.06
CA TYR A 141 20.59 -8.82 12.63
C TYR A 141 21.87 -9.05 11.84
N HIS A 142 21.88 -10.10 11.02
CA HIS A 142 22.97 -10.44 10.10
C HIS A 142 22.62 -9.93 8.69
N TRP A 143 23.62 -9.56 7.90
CA TRP A 143 23.43 -9.30 6.47
C TRP A 143 23.02 -10.57 5.74
N PHE A 144 22.14 -10.43 4.76
CA PHE A 144 21.64 -11.54 3.96
C PHE A 144 22.55 -11.79 2.75
N GLU A 145 23.79 -12.19 3.07
CA GLU A 145 24.85 -12.42 2.09
C GLU A 145 24.97 -13.93 1.80
N MET A 146 25.01 -14.27 0.52
CA MET A 146 24.99 -15.63 -0.01
C MET A 146 26.35 -16.30 0.08
N CYS A 147 27.44 -15.54 0.03
CA CYS A 147 28.80 -16.05 -0.18
C CYS A 147 29.77 -15.61 0.93
N ASP A 148 29.55 -14.48 1.60
CA ASP A 148 30.47 -13.91 2.60
C ASP A 148 30.91 -14.89 3.70
N ALA A 149 29.97 -15.63 4.27
CA ALA A 149 30.25 -16.60 5.34
C ALA A 149 31.20 -17.74 4.90
N VAL A 150 31.30 -17.98 3.60
CA VAL A 150 32.13 -19.01 2.97
C VAL A 150 33.08 -18.44 1.93
N GLN A 151 33.43 -17.14 2.01
CA GLN A 151 34.11 -16.39 0.96
C GLN A 151 35.39 -17.05 0.41
N ALA A 152 36.16 -17.74 1.27
CA ALA A 152 37.40 -18.40 0.87
C ALA A 152 37.23 -19.83 0.36
N GLN A 153 35.99 -20.30 0.18
CA GLN A 153 35.69 -21.63 -0.32
C GLN A 153 35.23 -21.55 -1.77
N PHE A 154 35.78 -22.45 -2.60
CA PHE A 154 35.52 -22.48 -4.03
C PHE A 154 35.32 -23.92 -4.50
N TYR A 155 34.66 -24.08 -5.65
CA TYR A 155 34.57 -25.35 -6.37
C TYR A 155 34.67 -25.10 -7.88
N GLN A 156 34.68 -26.17 -8.68
CA GLN A 156 34.87 -26.07 -10.12
C GLN A 156 33.64 -26.51 -10.91
N ILE A 157 33.31 -25.75 -11.95
CA ILE A 157 32.36 -26.11 -13.01
C ILE A 157 33.08 -25.90 -14.33
N ASP A 158 33.18 -26.94 -15.17
CA ASP A 158 33.86 -26.89 -16.48
C ASP A 158 35.29 -26.30 -16.41
N GLU A 159 36.04 -26.71 -15.37
CA GLU A 159 37.40 -26.22 -15.06
C GLU A 159 37.49 -24.70 -14.76
N VAL A 160 36.35 -24.05 -14.53
CA VAL A 160 36.26 -22.67 -14.02
C VAL A 160 36.01 -22.72 -12.53
N THR A 161 36.85 -22.04 -11.75
CA THR A 161 36.66 -21.90 -10.31
C THR A 161 35.55 -20.89 -10.02
N VAL A 162 34.54 -21.30 -9.25
CA VAL A 162 33.37 -20.51 -8.84
C VAL A 162 33.26 -20.43 -7.31
N SER A 163 32.55 -19.42 -6.81
CA SER A 163 32.36 -19.17 -5.37
C SER A 163 31.51 -20.25 -4.71
N ASN A 164 31.80 -20.63 -3.47
CA ASN A 164 30.83 -21.35 -2.64
C ASN A 164 29.72 -20.39 -2.17
N PHE A 165 28.59 -20.94 -1.72
CA PHE A 165 27.50 -20.17 -1.15
C PHE A 165 26.77 -20.93 -0.02
N VAL A 166 26.13 -20.19 0.87
CA VAL A 166 25.32 -20.73 1.96
C VAL A 166 23.94 -21.16 1.45
N LEU A 167 23.34 -22.16 2.09
CA LEU A 167 21.98 -22.62 1.81
C LEU A 167 20.98 -21.93 2.73
N PRO A 168 19.66 -21.93 2.43
CA PRO A 168 18.66 -21.32 3.30
C PRO A 168 18.71 -21.81 4.77
N SER A 169 19.11 -23.07 4.98
CA SER A 169 19.33 -23.67 6.31
C SER A 169 20.41 -22.98 7.14
N TYR A 170 21.38 -22.30 6.52
CA TYR A 170 22.37 -21.47 7.23
C TYR A 170 21.71 -20.34 8.04
N PHE A 171 20.58 -19.85 7.54
CA PHE A 171 19.79 -18.78 8.14
C PHE A 171 18.68 -19.31 9.08
N SER A 172 18.63 -20.62 9.32
CA SER A 172 17.54 -21.27 10.07
C SER A 172 18.10 -22.24 11.14
N PRO A 173 18.35 -21.79 12.39
CA PRO A 173 19.09 -22.57 13.39
C PRO A 173 18.34 -23.82 13.91
N ASN A 174 17.04 -23.94 13.65
CA ASN A 174 16.17 -24.95 14.26
C ASN A 174 15.81 -26.12 13.33
N ASP A 175 16.33 -26.15 12.10
CA ASP A 175 15.92 -27.13 11.07
C ASP A 175 16.62 -28.50 11.18
N GLY A 176 17.25 -28.82 12.33
CA GLY A 176 17.71 -30.17 12.63
C GLY A 176 18.85 -30.69 11.74
N GLY A 177 20.01 -30.04 11.79
CA GLY A 177 21.30 -30.66 11.39
C GLY A 177 21.55 -30.86 9.89
N GLY A 178 20.77 -30.21 9.02
CA GLY A 178 20.98 -30.23 7.56
C GLY A 178 22.24 -29.50 7.09
N ARG A 179 22.66 -29.78 5.85
CA ARG A 179 23.75 -29.08 5.15
C ARG A 179 23.47 -27.57 5.09
N THR A 180 24.43 -26.73 5.48
CA THR A 180 24.28 -25.25 5.57
C THR A 180 24.98 -24.47 4.45
N ASN A 181 25.82 -25.12 3.65
CA ASN A 181 26.41 -24.53 2.45
C ASN A 181 26.40 -25.55 1.30
N PHE A 182 26.41 -25.05 0.06
CA PHE A 182 26.86 -25.85 -1.09
C PHE A 182 28.31 -26.29 -0.82
N SER A 183 29.06 -27.10 -1.56
CA SER A 183 30.31 -27.76 -1.03
C SER A 183 30.16 -28.69 0.20
N GLY A 184 29.28 -28.42 1.18
CA GLY A 184 28.95 -29.31 2.29
C GLY A 184 30.01 -29.36 3.40
N THR A 185 30.83 -28.31 3.52
CA THR A 185 31.81 -28.20 4.60
C THR A 185 31.10 -27.90 5.93
N PRO A 186 31.63 -28.36 7.08
CA PRO A 186 31.04 -28.03 8.37
C PRO A 186 30.99 -26.52 8.59
N LEU A 187 29.78 -25.97 8.68
CA LEU A 187 29.53 -24.57 8.97
C LEU A 187 28.30 -24.48 9.88
N GLU A 188 28.50 -23.95 11.07
CA GLU A 188 27.38 -23.65 11.95
C GLU A 188 26.53 -22.51 11.37
N PRO A 189 25.19 -22.57 11.49
CA PRO A 189 24.30 -21.47 11.14
C PRO A 189 24.78 -20.15 11.77
N PHE A 190 24.78 -19.07 11.00
CA PHE A 190 25.21 -17.73 11.44
C PHE A 190 26.65 -17.66 11.99
N LYS A 191 27.55 -18.52 11.53
CA LYS A 191 29.00 -18.44 11.75
C LYS A 191 29.73 -18.29 10.42
N ALA A 192 30.95 -17.77 10.48
CA ALA A 192 31.83 -17.70 9.33
C ALA A 192 32.77 -18.91 9.30
N ALA A 193 32.97 -19.50 8.12
CA ALA A 193 34.02 -20.48 7.89
C ALA A 193 35.40 -19.81 7.90
N PRO A 194 36.52 -20.56 8.03
CA PRO A 194 37.86 -20.01 7.85
C PRO A 194 37.98 -19.23 6.53
N GLY A 195 38.56 -18.04 6.58
CA GLY A 195 38.65 -17.08 5.47
C GLY A 195 37.35 -16.35 5.09
N GLY A 196 36.20 -16.70 5.69
CA GLY A 196 34.93 -15.98 5.56
C GLY A 196 34.70 -14.97 6.69
N TYR A 197 33.75 -14.07 6.48
CA TYR A 197 33.28 -13.14 7.50
C TYR A 197 31.78 -12.97 7.39
N ILE A 198 31.17 -12.46 8.46
CA ILE A 198 29.76 -12.08 8.46
C ILE A 198 29.62 -10.76 9.20
N GLY A 199 28.83 -9.86 8.62
CA GLY A 199 28.46 -8.63 9.30
C GLY A 199 27.13 -8.79 10.02
N PHE A 200 27.06 -8.14 11.17
CA PHE A 200 25.86 -8.12 11.98
C PHE A 200 25.79 -6.84 12.79
N PHE A 201 24.59 -6.46 13.23
CA PHE A 201 24.44 -5.37 14.18
C PHE A 201 23.42 -5.71 15.26
N LYS A 202 23.62 -5.07 16.42
CA LYS A 202 22.67 -5.12 17.53
C LYS A 202 22.01 -3.74 17.66
N PRO A 203 20.67 -3.64 17.57
CA PRO A 203 19.97 -2.37 17.76
C PRO A 203 20.31 -1.75 19.13
N GLY A 204 20.68 -0.46 19.14
CA GLY A 204 21.03 0.30 20.35
C GLY A 204 22.54 0.40 20.67
N ARG A 205 23.43 -0.21 19.89
CA ARG A 205 24.85 0.18 19.80
C ARG A 205 25.11 0.74 18.40
N GLU A 206 25.79 1.88 18.31
CA GLU A 206 25.84 2.74 17.12
C GLU A 206 26.71 2.23 15.94
N ALA A 207 27.11 0.96 15.86
CA ALA A 207 27.94 0.48 14.76
C ALA A 207 27.65 -0.96 14.31
N ALA A 208 27.69 -1.17 12.98
CA ALA A 208 27.83 -2.48 12.36
C ALA A 208 29.11 -3.17 12.87
N GLN A 209 29.00 -4.45 13.19
CA GLN A 209 30.10 -5.28 13.69
C GLN A 209 30.38 -6.39 12.69
N GLN A 210 31.63 -6.81 12.64
CA GLN A 210 32.06 -7.95 11.81
C GLN A 210 32.47 -9.11 12.71
N PHE A 211 32.10 -10.31 12.30
CA PHE A 211 32.60 -11.56 12.87
C PHE A 211 33.41 -12.29 11.81
N PHE A 212 34.69 -12.51 12.11
CA PHE A 212 35.64 -13.15 11.20
C PHE A 212 35.82 -14.62 11.57
N GLY A 213 35.87 -15.51 10.58
CA GLY A 213 36.15 -16.93 10.81
C GLY A 213 37.59 -17.18 11.28
N ASP A 214 38.53 -16.31 10.89
CA ASP A 214 39.92 -16.30 11.34
C ASP A 214 40.59 -14.93 11.11
N ARG A 215 41.88 -14.82 11.45
CA ARG A 215 42.68 -13.60 11.26
C ARG A 215 42.96 -13.27 9.79
N ILE A 216 42.90 -14.27 8.90
CA ILE A 216 43.13 -14.07 7.46
C ILE A 216 41.91 -13.36 6.86
N ALA A 217 40.69 -13.74 7.26
CA ALA A 217 39.45 -13.07 6.88
C ALA A 217 39.44 -11.58 7.29
N GLU A 218 39.92 -11.27 8.50
CA GLU A 218 40.06 -9.88 9.00
C GLU A 218 41.00 -9.05 8.11
N GLN A 219 42.17 -9.60 7.75
CA GLN A 219 43.12 -8.93 6.86
C GLN A 219 42.55 -8.71 5.44
N ARG A 220 41.83 -9.71 4.91
CA ARG A 220 41.20 -9.64 3.58
C ARG A 220 40.09 -8.59 3.54
N TYR A 221 39.32 -8.45 4.63
CA TYR A 221 38.26 -7.44 4.73
C TYR A 221 38.81 -6.01 4.77
N GLU A 222 39.87 -5.73 5.53
CA GLU A 222 40.45 -4.38 5.58
C GLU A 222 41.06 -3.95 4.24
N LEU A 223 41.72 -4.87 3.50
CA LEU A 223 42.22 -4.61 2.15
C LEU A 223 41.10 -4.22 1.17
N LYS A 224 39.93 -4.90 1.24
CA LYS A 224 38.76 -4.54 0.42
C LYS A 224 38.19 -3.15 0.78
N LYS A 225 38.20 -2.80 2.06
CA LYS A 225 37.60 -1.55 2.59
C LYS A 225 38.41 -0.29 2.24
N GLU A 226 39.73 -0.37 2.21
CA GLU A 226 40.60 0.76 1.86
C GLU A 226 40.42 1.23 0.40
N ALA A 227 39.87 0.39 -0.47
CA ALA A 227 39.63 0.69 -1.89
C ALA A 227 38.33 1.49 -2.21
N LEU A 228 37.51 1.92 -1.23
CA LEU A 228 36.08 2.28 -1.45
C LEU A 228 35.58 3.69 -0.93
N LEU A 229 36.35 4.78 -0.75
CA LEU A 229 35.86 6.06 -0.11
C LEU A 229 35.47 7.27 -1.07
N PRO A 230 34.38 8.07 -0.85
CA PRO A 230 33.89 9.18 -1.74
C PRO A 230 34.07 10.68 -1.30
N VAL A 231 34.07 11.65 -2.25
CA VAL A 231 33.94 13.13 -2.08
C VAL A 231 33.05 13.82 -3.16
N GLY A 232 32.05 14.62 -2.74
CA GLY A 232 31.65 15.93 -3.35
C GLY A 232 30.61 16.01 -4.48
N ASP A 233 29.44 16.62 -4.20
CA ASP A 233 28.26 16.84 -5.07
C ASP A 233 28.39 18.07 -6.01
N GLN A 234 28.05 17.94 -7.31
CA GLN A 234 27.64 19.05 -8.21
C GLN A 234 26.50 18.62 -9.18
N PRO A 235 25.58 19.53 -9.58
CA PRO A 235 24.36 19.17 -10.32
C PRO A 235 24.33 19.57 -11.82
N CYS A 236 23.32 19.05 -12.55
CA CYS A 236 22.77 19.42 -13.90
C CYS A 236 23.04 18.33 -14.99
N GLY A 237 22.17 17.99 -15.96
CA GLY A 237 20.95 18.60 -16.52
C GLY A 237 20.32 17.73 -17.64
N ARG A 238 19.28 18.28 -18.29
CA ARG A 238 18.27 17.63 -19.15
C ARG A 238 18.73 17.06 -20.53
N SER A 239 17.99 16.02 -20.95
CA SER A 239 17.61 15.61 -22.32
C SER A 239 18.64 14.90 -23.22
N ALA A 240 18.29 13.71 -23.73
CA ALA A 240 18.57 13.28 -25.11
C ALA A 240 17.80 12.00 -25.49
N ARG A 241 17.45 11.91 -26.77
CA ARG A 241 16.56 10.93 -27.43
C ARG A 241 17.14 9.51 -27.51
N ARG A 242 16.25 8.51 -27.47
CA ARG A 242 16.51 7.09 -27.79
C ARG A 242 16.73 6.90 -29.30
N GLN A 243 17.83 6.26 -29.68
CA GLN A 243 17.99 5.57 -30.96
C GLN A 243 17.95 4.07 -30.72
N GLU A 244 17.11 3.37 -31.47
CA GLU A 244 17.01 1.91 -31.52
C GLU A 244 18.21 1.31 -32.26
N THR A 245 18.81 0.25 -31.72
CA THR A 245 19.52 -0.75 -32.52
C THR A 245 19.16 -2.14 -32.01
N GLY A 246 18.61 -2.96 -32.90
CA GLY A 246 18.08 -4.29 -32.62
C GLY A 246 19.14 -5.39 -32.70
N ILE A 247 18.96 -6.40 -31.85
CA ILE A 247 19.42 -7.78 -32.05
C ILE A 247 18.30 -8.69 -31.52
N LYS A 248 17.76 -9.56 -32.38
CA LYS A 248 16.71 -10.54 -32.06
C LYS A 248 17.33 -11.78 -31.39
N PRO A 249 16.74 -12.33 -30.33
CA PRO A 249 17.02 -13.69 -29.87
C PRO A 249 16.21 -14.71 -30.69
N ASP A 250 16.88 -15.83 -30.98
CA ASP A 250 16.33 -17.01 -31.64
C ASP A 250 15.45 -17.79 -30.65
N VAL A 251 14.19 -18.00 -30.98
CA VAL A 251 13.21 -18.77 -30.18
C VAL A 251 12.60 -19.79 -31.12
N ASP A 252 13.11 -21.01 -31.10
CA ASP A 252 12.44 -22.15 -31.74
C ASP A 252 11.27 -22.60 -30.87
N SER A 253 10.20 -21.82 -30.96
CA SER A 253 8.82 -22.25 -30.76
C SER A 253 8.00 -21.34 -31.66
N PRO A 254 7.16 -21.87 -32.58
CA PRO A 254 6.44 -21.03 -33.51
C PRO A 254 5.56 -20.07 -32.72
N ALA A 255 5.88 -18.77 -32.76
CA ALA A 255 5.05 -17.73 -32.20
C ALA A 255 3.64 -17.88 -32.78
N ARG A 256 2.68 -18.23 -31.94
CA ARG A 256 1.27 -18.19 -32.33
C ARG A 256 0.93 -16.74 -32.64
N GLU A 257 0.30 -16.48 -33.79
CA GLU A 257 -0.11 -15.14 -34.17
C GLU A 257 -1.03 -14.53 -33.09
N VAL A 258 -0.71 -13.32 -32.66
CA VAL A 258 -1.60 -12.49 -31.81
C VAL A 258 -2.92 -12.32 -32.55
N ASN A 259 -4.03 -12.59 -31.88
CA ASN A 259 -5.36 -12.57 -32.49
C ASN A 259 -5.75 -11.12 -32.85
N GLY A 260 -5.42 -10.68 -34.07
CA GLY A 260 -5.62 -9.31 -34.56
C GLY A 260 -7.07 -8.85 -34.75
N LYS A 261 -8.04 -9.55 -34.17
CA LYS A 261 -9.48 -9.26 -34.22
C LYS A 261 -10.09 -8.83 -32.89
N ASP A 262 -9.33 -8.90 -31.79
CA ASP A 262 -9.82 -8.51 -30.47
C ASP A 262 -9.89 -6.97 -30.35
N PRO A 263 -11.09 -6.39 -30.12
CA PRO A 263 -11.26 -4.94 -30.04
C PRO A 263 -10.83 -4.34 -28.70
N ILE A 264 -10.55 -5.17 -27.69
CA ILE A 264 -10.21 -4.71 -26.36
C ILE A 264 -8.71 -4.42 -26.29
N ARG A 265 -8.34 -3.28 -25.72
CA ARG A 265 -6.96 -2.95 -25.34
C ARG A 265 -6.78 -3.07 -23.83
N HIS A 266 -7.69 -2.46 -23.07
CA HIS A 266 -7.61 -2.35 -21.62
C HIS A 266 -8.54 -3.37 -20.97
N VAL A 267 -8.00 -4.20 -20.09
CA VAL A 267 -8.78 -5.12 -19.25
C VAL A 267 -8.70 -4.61 -17.82
N VAL A 268 -9.83 -4.16 -17.28
CA VAL A 268 -9.94 -3.64 -15.92
C VAL A 268 -10.74 -4.63 -15.09
N VAL A 269 -10.17 -5.13 -14.00
CA VAL A 269 -10.83 -6.08 -13.09
C VAL A 269 -11.05 -5.41 -11.75
N LEU A 270 -12.30 -5.33 -11.31
CA LEU A 270 -12.67 -4.95 -9.95
C LEU A 270 -13.21 -6.20 -9.24
N MET A 271 -12.48 -6.67 -8.22
CA MET A 271 -12.84 -7.86 -7.44
C MET A 271 -13.22 -7.46 -6.00
N LEU A 272 -14.52 -7.51 -5.72
CA LEU A 272 -15.12 -7.26 -4.41
C LEU A 272 -15.16 -8.55 -3.56
N GLU A 273 -15.71 -8.47 -2.35
CA GLU A 273 -15.60 -9.52 -1.33
C GLU A 273 -16.92 -10.19 -0.92
N ASN A 274 -16.87 -11.52 -0.81
CA ASN A 274 -17.73 -12.34 0.04
C ASN A 274 -19.23 -12.21 -0.26
N ARG A 275 -19.64 -12.43 -1.51
CA ARG A 275 -21.05 -12.41 -1.92
C ARG A 275 -21.38 -13.47 -2.96
N SER A 276 -22.46 -14.22 -2.71
CA SER A 276 -23.00 -15.17 -3.67
C SER A 276 -23.74 -14.47 -4.81
N PHE A 277 -23.86 -15.16 -5.96
CA PHE A 277 -24.62 -14.66 -7.09
C PHE A 277 -26.07 -14.39 -6.73
N ASP A 278 -26.75 -15.35 -6.09
CA ASP A 278 -28.14 -15.18 -5.67
C ASP A 278 -28.32 -14.01 -4.71
N HIS A 279 -27.37 -13.79 -3.80
CA HIS A 279 -27.47 -12.71 -2.82
C HIS A 279 -27.47 -11.33 -3.48
N VAL A 280 -26.63 -11.11 -4.51
CA VAL A 280 -26.42 -9.81 -5.15
C VAL A 280 -27.26 -9.64 -6.42
N LEU A 281 -27.34 -10.65 -7.29
CA LEU A 281 -28.00 -10.56 -8.60
C LEU A 281 -29.29 -11.38 -8.68
N GLY A 282 -29.56 -12.27 -7.72
CA GLY A 282 -30.69 -13.20 -7.75
C GLY A 282 -32.05 -12.51 -7.91
N GLY A 283 -32.23 -11.32 -7.31
CA GLY A 283 -33.44 -10.53 -7.42
C GLY A 283 -33.71 -9.90 -8.79
N LEU A 284 -32.82 -10.08 -9.77
CA LEU A 284 -32.95 -9.54 -11.13
C LEU A 284 -33.58 -10.52 -12.13
N GLN A 285 -33.96 -11.73 -11.73
CA GLN A 285 -34.51 -12.75 -12.64
C GLN A 285 -35.75 -12.26 -13.41
N GLY A 286 -36.60 -11.46 -12.76
CA GLY A 286 -37.76 -10.84 -13.42
C GLY A 286 -37.41 -9.68 -14.37
N ALA A 287 -36.20 -9.13 -14.28
CA ALA A 287 -35.76 -7.95 -15.02
C ALA A 287 -34.79 -8.28 -16.18
N ILE A 288 -34.03 -9.38 -16.08
CA ILE A 288 -33.05 -9.81 -17.07
C ILE A 288 -33.49 -11.16 -17.65
N PRO A 289 -33.98 -11.19 -18.90
CA PRO A 289 -34.38 -12.45 -19.55
C PRO A 289 -33.22 -13.45 -19.60
N GLY A 290 -33.48 -14.68 -19.14
CA GLY A 290 -32.48 -15.76 -19.12
C GLY A 290 -31.53 -15.74 -17.92
N LEU A 291 -31.68 -14.81 -16.98
CA LEU A 291 -30.91 -14.82 -15.74
C LEU A 291 -31.34 -15.98 -14.86
N ASP A 292 -30.37 -16.75 -14.40
CA ASP A 292 -30.59 -17.86 -13.47
C ASP A 292 -30.44 -17.37 -12.02
N GLY A 293 -31.39 -16.54 -11.60
CA GLY A 293 -31.46 -15.93 -10.27
C GLY A 293 -32.43 -16.67 -9.34
N VAL A 294 -33.03 -15.96 -8.39
CA VAL A 294 -34.00 -16.53 -7.45
C VAL A 294 -35.42 -16.39 -8.02
N ASP A 295 -36.10 -17.51 -8.26
CA ASP A 295 -37.52 -17.49 -8.64
C ASP A 295 -38.38 -17.25 -7.39
N PRO A 296 -39.08 -16.11 -7.26
CA PRO A 296 -39.93 -15.86 -6.09
C PRO A 296 -41.11 -16.83 -5.96
N LYS A 297 -41.45 -17.60 -7.01
CA LYS A 297 -42.50 -18.62 -6.98
C LYS A 297 -41.98 -19.98 -6.52
N GLU A 298 -40.70 -20.25 -6.75
CA GLU A 298 -40.01 -21.49 -6.38
C GLU A 298 -38.67 -21.15 -5.70
N PRO A 299 -38.68 -20.39 -4.58
CA PRO A 299 -37.45 -19.96 -3.94
C PRO A 299 -36.72 -21.17 -3.35
N GLY A 300 -35.38 -21.11 -3.27
CA GLY A 300 -34.61 -22.10 -2.52
C GLY A 300 -35.07 -22.17 -1.06
N VAL A 301 -35.22 -23.38 -0.52
CA VAL A 301 -35.68 -23.61 0.86
C VAL A 301 -34.70 -24.50 1.59
N ASN A 302 -34.33 -24.11 2.81
CA ASN A 302 -33.51 -24.91 3.71
C ASN A 302 -34.20 -25.07 5.07
N VAL A 303 -34.10 -26.25 5.67
CA VAL A 303 -34.80 -26.55 6.94
C VAL A 303 -33.78 -26.73 8.06
N ASP A 304 -33.97 -25.99 9.16
CA ASP A 304 -33.25 -26.25 10.40
C ASP A 304 -33.76 -27.55 11.02
N ALA A 305 -32.95 -28.60 10.97
CA ALA A 305 -33.28 -29.93 11.47
C ALA A 305 -33.55 -29.96 12.99
N LYS A 306 -33.02 -28.99 13.76
CA LYS A 306 -33.23 -28.92 15.21
C LYS A 306 -34.60 -28.35 15.57
N THR A 307 -35.10 -27.40 14.79
CA THR A 307 -36.36 -26.70 15.09
C THR A 307 -37.51 -27.05 14.13
N GLY A 308 -37.22 -27.67 13.00
CA GLY A 308 -38.16 -27.92 11.91
C GLY A 308 -38.55 -26.66 11.12
N LYS A 309 -37.93 -25.50 11.41
CA LYS A 309 -38.24 -24.24 10.72
C LYS A 309 -37.64 -24.23 9.33
N ALA A 310 -38.47 -23.96 8.32
CA ALA A 310 -38.05 -23.69 6.96
C ALA A 310 -37.61 -22.23 6.80
N TYR A 311 -36.55 -22.03 6.02
CA TYR A 311 -35.97 -20.74 5.63
C TYR A 311 -35.93 -20.69 4.12
N GLU A 312 -36.76 -19.84 3.53
CA GLU A 312 -36.84 -19.64 2.09
C GLU A 312 -35.91 -18.49 1.69
N GLN A 313 -35.44 -18.46 0.44
CA GLN A 313 -34.78 -17.28 -0.11
C GLN A 313 -35.78 -16.12 -0.20
N LEU A 314 -35.49 -15.01 0.47
CA LEU A 314 -36.38 -13.85 0.56
C LEU A 314 -35.68 -12.54 0.16
N PRO A 315 -36.39 -11.59 -0.49
CA PRO A 315 -35.86 -10.30 -0.93
C PRO A 315 -35.71 -9.29 0.22
N ILE A 316 -35.01 -9.69 1.27
CA ILE A 316 -34.87 -8.97 2.54
C ILE A 316 -33.41 -8.85 2.99
N ALA A 317 -32.47 -9.00 2.05
CA ALA A 317 -31.06 -8.76 2.34
C ALA A 317 -30.88 -7.33 2.86
N ARG A 318 -30.05 -7.20 3.88
CA ARG A 318 -29.75 -5.90 4.45
C ARG A 318 -28.47 -5.39 3.83
N ASP A 319 -28.44 -4.08 3.55
CA ASP A 319 -27.21 -3.38 3.18
C ASP A 319 -26.09 -3.67 4.20
N TRP A 320 -26.44 -3.65 5.50
CA TRP A 320 -25.53 -3.89 6.61
C TRP A 320 -26.14 -4.89 7.60
N VAL A 321 -25.30 -5.76 8.15
CA VAL A 321 -25.63 -6.79 9.15
C VAL A 321 -24.82 -6.55 10.43
N SER A 322 -25.28 -7.04 11.59
CA SER A 322 -24.61 -6.74 12.86
C SER A 322 -23.16 -7.24 12.89
N HIS A 323 -22.27 -6.59 13.65
CA HIS A 323 -20.89 -7.06 13.79
C HIS A 323 -20.76 -8.47 14.36
N SER A 324 -21.74 -8.89 15.16
CA SER A 324 -21.83 -10.26 15.65
C SER A 324 -22.14 -11.28 14.55
N PHE A 325 -22.64 -10.83 13.40
CA PHE A 325 -23.01 -11.66 12.25
C PHE A 325 -21.77 -12.06 11.45
N LYS A 326 -21.01 -13.02 11.98
CA LYS A 326 -19.94 -13.67 11.22
C LYS A 326 -20.53 -14.83 10.44
N VAL A 327 -20.42 -14.80 9.13
CA VAL A 327 -20.92 -15.87 8.27
C VAL A 327 -19.78 -16.85 7.99
N PRO A 328 -19.92 -18.16 8.30
CA PRO A 328 -18.87 -19.14 8.05
C PRO A 328 -18.64 -19.34 6.54
N HIS A 329 -17.40 -19.17 6.10
CA HIS A 329 -16.99 -19.28 4.70
C HIS A 329 -15.56 -19.83 4.55
N GLU A 330 -15.02 -20.48 5.57
CA GLU A 330 -13.75 -21.21 5.48
C GLU A 330 -13.92 -22.50 4.67
N PHE A 331 -12.84 -23.07 4.14
CA PHE A 331 -12.88 -24.25 3.27
C PHE A 331 -13.73 -25.40 3.84
N ASP A 332 -13.57 -25.72 5.12
CA ASP A 332 -14.33 -26.79 5.77
C ASP A 332 -15.83 -26.44 5.89
N ASP A 333 -16.15 -25.17 6.16
CA ASP A 333 -17.54 -24.67 6.23
C ASP A 333 -18.21 -24.78 4.87
N VAL A 334 -17.54 -24.30 3.82
CA VAL A 334 -18.09 -24.28 2.46
C VAL A 334 -18.22 -25.70 1.92
N THR A 335 -17.25 -26.57 2.20
CA THR A 335 -17.34 -27.99 1.84
C THR A 335 -18.54 -28.65 2.51
N GLU A 336 -18.82 -28.32 3.78
CA GLU A 336 -20.03 -28.77 4.47
C GLU A 336 -21.31 -28.18 3.86
N GLN A 337 -21.32 -26.88 3.57
CA GLN A 337 -22.45 -26.20 2.93
C GLN A 337 -22.82 -26.83 1.58
N LEU A 338 -21.84 -27.29 0.81
CA LEU A 338 -22.03 -27.92 -0.50
C LEU A 338 -22.49 -29.37 -0.45
N GLN A 339 -22.49 -30.01 0.72
CA GLN A 339 -22.99 -31.39 0.87
C GLN A 339 -24.47 -31.47 0.47
N ASP A 340 -24.84 -32.63 -0.10
CA ASP A 340 -26.19 -32.91 -0.57
C ASP A 340 -26.77 -31.77 -1.43
N HIS A 341 -25.92 -31.19 -2.29
CA HIS A 341 -26.28 -30.10 -3.20
C HIS A 341 -26.83 -28.85 -2.48
N GLY A 342 -26.32 -28.53 -1.29
CA GLY A 342 -26.76 -27.36 -0.54
C GLY A 342 -28.01 -27.60 0.31
N ALA A 343 -28.57 -28.82 0.34
CA ALA A 343 -29.80 -29.14 1.07
C ALA A 343 -29.71 -28.93 2.60
N HIS A 344 -28.49 -28.78 3.13
CA HIS A 344 -28.24 -28.63 4.56
C HIS A 344 -27.52 -27.32 4.92
N PHE A 345 -27.54 -26.33 4.02
CA PHE A 345 -26.90 -25.03 4.22
C PHE A 345 -27.21 -24.35 5.56
N VAL A 346 -28.48 -24.22 5.95
CA VAL A 346 -28.87 -23.61 7.24
C VAL A 346 -28.42 -24.48 8.41
N ASN A 347 -28.44 -25.82 8.26
CA ASN A 347 -27.91 -26.71 9.30
C ASN A 347 -26.41 -26.54 9.49
N SER A 348 -25.66 -26.31 8.41
CA SER A 348 -24.23 -26.00 8.46
C SER A 348 -23.99 -24.68 9.19
N PHE A 349 -24.73 -23.63 8.83
CA PHE A 349 -24.67 -22.36 9.53
C PHE A 349 -24.99 -22.48 11.03
N VAL A 350 -26.03 -23.25 11.39
CA VAL A 350 -26.42 -23.52 12.78
C VAL A 350 -25.35 -24.32 13.53
N ARG A 351 -24.68 -25.27 12.87
CA ARG A 351 -23.62 -26.07 13.50
C ARG A 351 -22.40 -25.21 13.84
N ASN A 352 -22.00 -24.34 12.92
CA ASN A 352 -20.95 -23.36 13.15
C ASN A 352 -21.36 -22.30 14.18
N ARG A 353 -22.65 -21.91 14.17
CA ARG A 353 -23.22 -20.89 15.05
C ARG A 353 -24.44 -21.43 15.81
N PRO A 354 -24.23 -22.26 16.86
CA PRO A 354 -25.32 -22.93 17.58
C PRO A 354 -26.30 -21.96 18.27
N ASN A 355 -25.83 -20.73 18.53
CA ASN A 355 -26.61 -19.66 19.17
C ASN A 355 -27.16 -18.64 18.17
N SER A 356 -27.07 -18.89 16.86
CA SER A 356 -27.62 -18.00 15.84
C SER A 356 -29.13 -17.83 15.99
N THR A 357 -29.61 -16.61 15.79
CA THR A 357 -31.03 -16.26 15.82
C THR A 357 -31.73 -16.68 14.53
N PRO A 358 -33.06 -16.85 14.54
CA PRO A 358 -33.82 -17.08 13.31
C PRO A 358 -33.63 -15.98 12.27
N GLU A 359 -33.44 -14.74 12.68
CA GLU A 359 -33.21 -13.60 11.79
C GLU A 359 -31.86 -13.71 11.08
N GLU A 360 -30.80 -14.11 11.80
CA GLU A 360 -29.47 -14.34 11.22
C GLU A 360 -29.50 -15.50 10.20
N ARG A 361 -30.17 -16.60 10.53
CA ARG A 361 -30.37 -17.73 9.60
C ARG A 361 -31.18 -17.36 8.37
N GLN A 362 -32.12 -16.42 8.52
CA GLN A 362 -32.86 -15.89 7.39
C GLN A 362 -32.02 -14.94 6.53
N GLN A 363 -31.08 -14.19 7.11
CA GLN A 363 -30.19 -13.27 6.38
C GLN A 363 -29.19 -14.00 5.49
N VAL A 364 -28.65 -15.16 5.89
CA VAL A 364 -27.76 -15.95 5.01
C VAL A 364 -28.49 -16.56 3.80
N MET A 365 -29.81 -16.68 3.86
CA MET A 365 -30.67 -17.08 2.74
C MET A 365 -31.23 -15.89 1.94
N ALA A 366 -31.06 -14.66 2.43
CA ALA A 366 -31.70 -13.50 1.83
C ALA A 366 -30.96 -13.01 0.58
N TYR A 367 -31.66 -12.26 -0.28
CA TYR A 367 -31.09 -11.61 -1.46
C TYR A 367 -31.57 -10.15 -1.60
N PHE A 368 -30.81 -9.34 -2.33
CA PHE A 368 -31.19 -7.97 -2.69
C PHE A 368 -32.20 -7.97 -3.83
N LYS A 369 -33.31 -7.25 -3.69
CA LYS A 369 -34.30 -7.09 -4.78
C LYS A 369 -33.82 -6.07 -5.80
N ASP A 370 -34.41 -6.11 -7.00
CA ASP A 370 -34.13 -5.12 -8.04
C ASP A 370 -34.22 -3.68 -7.50
N GLY A 371 -33.18 -2.89 -7.79
CA GLY A 371 -33.01 -1.51 -7.35
C GLY A 371 -32.35 -1.31 -5.98
N ASP A 372 -32.17 -2.34 -5.15
CA ASP A 372 -31.50 -2.16 -3.84
C ASP A 372 -30.00 -1.85 -3.97
N LEU A 373 -29.34 -2.39 -5.00
CA LEU A 373 -27.95 -2.09 -5.38
C LEU A 373 -27.95 -1.26 -6.67
N PRO A 374 -28.07 0.07 -6.59
CA PRO A 374 -28.42 0.93 -7.73
C PRO A 374 -27.41 0.90 -8.88
N VAL A 375 -26.12 0.74 -8.59
CA VAL A 375 -25.03 0.70 -9.57
C VAL A 375 -24.91 -0.70 -10.14
N THR A 376 -24.72 -1.72 -9.28
CA THR A 376 -24.56 -3.11 -9.72
C THR A 376 -25.78 -3.61 -10.51
N HIS A 377 -27.01 -3.36 -10.04
CA HIS A 377 -28.21 -3.79 -10.76
C HIS A 377 -28.41 -3.03 -12.08
N ALA A 378 -28.05 -1.74 -12.13
CA ALA A 378 -28.14 -0.98 -13.38
C ALA A 378 -27.15 -1.49 -14.44
N LEU A 379 -25.93 -1.83 -14.02
CA LEU A 379 -24.92 -2.42 -14.91
C LEU A 379 -25.33 -3.83 -15.35
N ALA A 380 -25.81 -4.68 -14.44
CA ALA A 380 -26.31 -6.02 -14.76
C ALA A 380 -27.41 -6.00 -15.83
N LYS A 381 -28.38 -5.08 -15.71
CA LYS A 381 -29.47 -4.93 -16.68
C LYS A 381 -29.03 -4.39 -18.04
N LYS A 382 -27.83 -3.84 -18.17
CA LYS A 382 -27.33 -3.19 -19.39
C LYS A 382 -26.24 -3.95 -20.12
N TYR A 383 -25.49 -4.78 -19.41
CA TYR A 383 -24.34 -5.51 -19.92
C TYR A 383 -24.54 -7.02 -19.76
N LEU A 384 -23.47 -7.80 -19.95
CA LEU A 384 -23.52 -9.25 -19.95
C LEU A 384 -23.31 -9.79 -18.54
N VAL A 385 -24.28 -10.51 -18.00
CA VAL A 385 -24.19 -11.20 -16.71
C VAL A 385 -23.79 -12.66 -16.93
N CYS A 386 -22.78 -13.15 -16.21
CA CYS A 386 -22.36 -14.55 -16.29
C CYS A 386 -23.16 -15.39 -15.30
N ASN A 387 -24.08 -16.23 -15.78
CA ASN A 387 -24.91 -17.12 -14.94
C ASN A 387 -24.10 -18.22 -14.24
N ARG A 388 -22.86 -18.47 -14.67
CA ARG A 388 -22.04 -19.62 -14.27
C ARG A 388 -20.59 -19.22 -13.97
N TRP A 389 -20.39 -18.10 -13.28
CA TRP A 389 -19.08 -17.73 -12.73
C TRP A 389 -18.93 -18.22 -11.29
N PHE A 390 -17.98 -19.09 -11.03
CA PHE A 390 -17.76 -19.72 -9.72
C PHE A 390 -16.47 -19.24 -9.09
N SER A 391 -16.39 -19.28 -7.76
CA SER A 391 -15.08 -19.18 -7.12
C SER A 391 -14.21 -20.37 -7.51
N SER A 392 -12.90 -20.17 -7.62
CA SER A 392 -12.00 -21.21 -8.12
C SER A 392 -11.89 -22.41 -7.16
N LEU A 393 -12.19 -22.26 -5.88
CA LEU A 393 -12.35 -23.37 -4.96
C LEU A 393 -13.42 -23.10 -3.88
N PRO A 394 -14.00 -24.16 -3.28
CA PRO A 394 -14.86 -24.00 -2.10
C PRO A 394 -14.04 -23.47 -0.94
N GLY A 395 -14.27 -22.26 -0.45
CA GLY A 395 -13.51 -21.73 0.66
C GLY A 395 -13.18 -20.25 0.49
N PRO A 396 -12.16 -19.77 1.21
CA PRO A 396 -12.10 -18.36 1.61
C PRO A 396 -11.37 -17.48 0.59
N THR A 397 -11.31 -16.19 0.92
CA THR A 397 -10.77 -15.08 0.13
C THR A 397 -9.38 -15.32 -0.45
N TRP A 398 -8.35 -15.58 0.37
CA TRP A 398 -6.96 -15.56 -0.10
C TRP A 398 -6.66 -16.63 -1.15
N PRO A 399 -7.00 -17.92 -0.94
CA PRO A 399 -6.86 -18.92 -1.99
C PRO A 399 -7.53 -18.51 -3.30
N ASN A 400 -8.78 -18.02 -3.27
CA ASN A 400 -9.49 -17.59 -4.47
C ASN A 400 -8.85 -16.36 -5.16
N ARG A 401 -8.36 -15.39 -4.39
CA ARG A 401 -7.56 -14.27 -4.93
C ARG A 401 -6.20 -14.72 -5.49
N PHE A 402 -5.60 -15.80 -5.01
CA PHE A 402 -4.41 -16.36 -5.67
C PHE A 402 -4.75 -16.93 -7.06
N PHE A 403 -5.91 -17.57 -7.24
CA PHE A 403 -6.32 -18.07 -8.55
C PHE A 403 -6.48 -16.95 -9.59
N VAL A 404 -6.98 -15.76 -9.22
CA VAL A 404 -7.11 -14.65 -10.19
C VAL A 404 -5.76 -14.06 -10.61
N HIS A 405 -4.70 -14.24 -9.82
CA HIS A 405 -3.36 -13.72 -10.14
C HIS A 405 -2.42 -14.76 -10.74
N SER A 406 -2.51 -16.02 -10.32
CA SER A 406 -1.56 -17.08 -10.70
C SER A 406 -2.20 -18.37 -11.21
N GLY A 407 -3.52 -18.51 -11.15
CA GLY A 407 -4.21 -19.74 -11.58
C GLY A 407 -4.06 -20.93 -10.62
N THR A 408 -3.42 -20.74 -9.47
CA THR A 408 -3.22 -21.74 -8.41
C THR A 408 -3.01 -21.06 -7.06
N SER A 409 -3.32 -21.79 -5.99
CA SER A 409 -2.98 -21.48 -4.59
C SER A 409 -1.83 -22.33 -4.04
N LEU A 410 -1.11 -23.06 -4.91
CA LEU A 410 -0.09 -24.06 -4.54
C LEU A 410 -0.60 -25.07 -3.51
N GLY A 411 -1.82 -25.58 -3.72
CA GLY A 411 -2.42 -26.57 -2.85
C GLY A 411 -3.03 -26.04 -1.55
N ASN A 412 -2.97 -24.73 -1.29
CA ASN A 412 -3.51 -24.12 -0.07
C ASN A 412 -5.00 -23.84 -0.20
N VAL A 413 -5.74 -24.15 0.86
CA VAL A 413 -7.20 -23.97 0.93
C VAL A 413 -7.65 -23.18 2.15
N VAL A 414 -6.72 -22.72 2.98
CA VAL A 414 -7.03 -22.10 4.28
C VAL A 414 -6.65 -20.62 4.27
N MET A 415 -7.34 -19.84 5.10
CA MET A 415 -6.86 -18.52 5.50
C MET A 415 -5.70 -18.64 6.50
N PRO A 416 -4.78 -17.66 6.52
CA PRO A 416 -3.88 -17.47 7.65
C PRO A 416 -4.66 -17.23 8.95
N SER A 417 -4.32 -17.94 10.03
CA SER A 417 -4.88 -17.68 11.36
C SER A 417 -3.87 -16.99 12.28
N LEU A 418 -4.34 -15.96 12.99
CA LEU A 418 -3.58 -15.29 14.05
C LEU A 418 -3.45 -16.13 15.32
N SER A 419 -4.28 -17.17 15.47
CA SER A 419 -4.25 -18.09 16.60
C SER A 419 -3.05 -19.05 16.59
N ASP A 420 -2.38 -19.17 15.44
CA ASP A 420 -1.15 -19.95 15.26
C ASP A 420 0.03 -19.02 14.88
N PRO A 421 0.94 -18.70 15.80
CA PRO A 421 2.11 -17.84 15.54
C PRO A 421 3.08 -18.40 14.47
N THR A 422 2.97 -19.68 14.10
CA THR A 422 3.76 -20.28 13.02
C THR A 422 3.19 -19.96 11.63
N SER A 423 1.93 -19.52 11.54
CA SER A 423 1.24 -19.23 10.27
C SER A 423 1.86 -18.03 9.55
N LEU A 424 2.19 -16.93 10.25
CA LEU A 424 2.83 -15.72 9.69
C LEU A 424 4.16 -16.04 8.99
N GLY A 425 4.97 -16.92 9.60
CA GLY A 425 6.23 -17.38 9.03
C GLY A 425 6.04 -18.36 7.86
N GLN A 426 4.97 -19.17 7.89
CA GLN A 426 4.64 -20.10 6.81
C GLN A 426 4.21 -19.40 5.52
N TYR A 427 3.68 -18.17 5.55
CA TYR A 427 3.26 -17.44 4.35
C TYR A 427 4.36 -16.54 3.75
N TRP A 428 5.48 -16.38 4.45
CA TRP A 428 6.64 -15.64 3.94
C TRP A 428 7.46 -16.54 3.00
N GLY A 429 7.58 -16.18 1.72
CA GLY A 429 8.38 -16.96 0.75
C GLY A 429 7.68 -18.22 0.20
N LYS A 430 6.44 -18.48 0.62
CA LYS A 430 5.68 -19.70 0.24
C LYS A 430 4.93 -19.54 -1.08
N PHE A 431 4.60 -18.31 -1.48
CA PHE A 431 3.78 -18.03 -2.66
C PHE A 431 4.61 -17.43 -3.80
N SER A 432 5.57 -18.22 -4.26
CA SER A 432 6.51 -17.84 -5.33
C SER A 432 6.03 -18.23 -6.73
N GLN A 433 4.79 -18.72 -6.86
CA GLN A 433 4.23 -19.16 -8.12
C GLN A 433 4.25 -18.04 -9.17
N PRO A 434 4.50 -18.36 -10.46
CA PRO A 434 4.38 -17.38 -11.53
C PRO A 434 2.98 -16.75 -11.57
N THR A 435 2.94 -15.47 -11.91
CA THR A 435 1.71 -14.69 -11.98
C THR A 435 1.44 -14.23 -13.40
N ILE A 436 0.24 -13.73 -13.65
CA ILE A 436 -0.10 -13.08 -14.92
C ILE A 436 0.79 -11.88 -15.20
N TYR A 437 1.24 -11.18 -14.16
CA TYR A 437 2.10 -10.00 -14.29
C TYR A 437 3.47 -10.36 -14.85
N ASP A 438 4.03 -11.51 -14.45
CA ASP A 438 5.26 -12.05 -15.04
C ASP A 438 5.07 -12.29 -16.55
N ARG A 439 3.92 -12.86 -16.94
CA ARG A 439 3.58 -13.13 -18.34
C ARG A 439 3.37 -11.85 -19.15
N LEU A 440 2.74 -10.82 -18.57
CA LEU A 440 2.54 -9.53 -19.23
C LEU A 440 3.85 -8.77 -19.41
N ASP A 441 4.78 -8.86 -18.45
CA ASP A 441 6.12 -8.30 -18.58
C ASP A 441 6.98 -9.04 -19.63
N GLU A 442 6.71 -10.33 -19.87
CA GLU A 442 7.31 -11.13 -20.96
C GLU A 442 6.69 -10.83 -22.33
N ALA A 443 5.39 -10.48 -22.37
CA ALA A 443 4.64 -10.23 -23.59
C ALA A 443 5.21 -9.05 -24.41
N ARG A 444 5.11 -9.13 -25.74
CA ARG A 444 5.51 -8.02 -26.63
C ARG A 444 4.42 -7.75 -27.66
N VAL A 445 3.83 -6.56 -27.59
CA VAL A 445 2.88 -6.04 -28.60
C VAL A 445 3.53 -4.85 -29.28
N ASN A 446 3.71 -4.92 -30.61
CA ASN A 446 4.41 -3.90 -31.39
C ASN A 446 5.80 -3.53 -30.82
N GLY A 447 6.54 -4.53 -30.32
CA GLY A 447 7.87 -4.35 -29.73
C GLY A 447 7.90 -3.75 -28.32
N LYS A 448 6.73 -3.49 -27.70
CA LYS A 448 6.62 -2.95 -26.34
C LYS A 448 6.06 -4.02 -25.37
N PRO A 449 6.51 -4.03 -24.09
CA PRO A 449 5.87 -4.82 -23.05
C PRO A 449 4.40 -4.47 -22.89
N VAL A 450 3.57 -5.44 -22.48
CA VAL A 450 2.18 -5.15 -22.12
C VAL A 450 2.18 -4.46 -20.76
N SER A 451 1.60 -3.26 -20.71
CA SER A 451 1.60 -2.44 -19.50
C SER A 451 0.55 -2.92 -18.52
N TRP A 452 0.87 -2.87 -17.22
CA TRP A 452 -0.06 -3.28 -16.18
C TRP A 452 0.11 -2.44 -14.92
N ARG A 453 -0.97 -2.32 -14.14
CA ARG A 453 -1.00 -1.63 -12.85
C ARG A 453 -2.04 -2.24 -11.91
N ILE A 454 -1.70 -2.29 -10.62
CA ILE A 454 -2.66 -2.60 -9.56
C ILE A 454 -3.05 -1.28 -8.90
N TYR A 455 -4.32 -0.91 -8.97
CA TYR A 455 -4.85 0.18 -8.17
C TYR A 455 -5.38 -0.38 -6.86
N HIS A 456 -5.04 0.25 -5.74
CA HIS A 456 -5.45 -0.24 -4.43
C HIS A 456 -5.96 0.90 -3.57
N ASP A 457 -6.95 0.60 -2.73
CA ASP A 457 -7.39 1.48 -1.67
C ASP A 457 -6.94 0.91 -0.32
N GLY A 458 -6.03 1.59 0.38
CA GLY A 458 -5.40 1.02 1.57
C GLY A 458 -4.30 0.02 1.24
N PHE A 459 -4.31 -1.17 1.84
CA PHE A 459 -3.26 -2.17 1.66
C PHE A 459 -3.63 -3.21 0.62
N PRO A 460 -2.81 -3.40 -0.43
CA PRO A 460 -3.07 -4.43 -1.41
C PRO A 460 -2.74 -5.83 -0.87
N GLN A 461 -3.66 -6.77 -0.98
CA GLN A 461 -3.51 -8.19 -0.66
C GLN A 461 -2.58 -8.90 -1.65
N SER A 462 -2.47 -8.47 -2.90
CA SER A 462 -1.60 -9.12 -3.89
C SER A 462 -0.11 -9.14 -3.51
N ILE A 463 0.35 -8.28 -2.59
CA ILE A 463 1.74 -8.24 -2.11
C ILE A 463 2.12 -9.48 -1.27
N ILE A 464 1.14 -10.30 -0.90
CA ILE A 464 1.39 -11.61 -0.29
C ILE A 464 2.13 -12.53 -1.27
N LEU A 465 1.86 -12.41 -2.58
CA LEU A 465 2.57 -13.16 -3.62
C LEU A 465 4.00 -12.64 -3.76
N ASP A 466 4.99 -13.51 -3.63
CA ASP A 466 6.40 -13.10 -3.55
C ASP A 466 6.85 -12.36 -4.82
N ARG A 467 6.34 -12.79 -5.99
CA ARG A 467 6.60 -12.15 -7.30
C ARG A 467 6.11 -10.70 -7.37
N LEU A 468 5.15 -10.31 -6.51
CA LEU A 468 4.49 -9.00 -6.53
C LEU A 468 5.00 -8.03 -5.46
N LYS A 469 5.82 -8.50 -4.51
CA LYS A 469 6.47 -7.65 -3.50
C LYS A 469 7.42 -6.62 -4.12
N ARG A 470 8.24 -7.03 -5.11
CA ARG A 470 9.15 -6.09 -5.80
C ARG A 470 8.37 -5.05 -6.63
N PRO A 471 7.40 -5.42 -7.48
CA PRO A 471 6.58 -4.44 -8.21
C PRO A 471 5.85 -3.41 -7.34
N PHE A 472 5.46 -3.78 -6.11
CA PHE A 472 4.90 -2.85 -5.12
C PHE A 472 5.85 -1.69 -4.81
N LEU A 473 7.16 -1.95 -4.78
CA LEU A 473 8.19 -0.96 -4.50
C LEU A 473 8.68 -0.21 -5.76
N THR A 474 8.23 -0.58 -6.96
CA THR A 474 8.75 -0.04 -8.24
C THR A 474 7.68 0.66 -9.09
N GLY A 475 6.62 1.19 -8.48
CA GLY A 475 5.62 2.05 -9.17
C GLY A 475 4.59 1.32 -10.04
N ARG A 476 4.47 -0.01 -9.92
CA ARG A 476 3.41 -0.81 -10.56
C ARG A 476 2.11 -0.86 -9.75
N TYR A 477 2.15 -0.30 -8.54
CA TYR A 477 1.00 -0.10 -7.67
C TYR A 477 0.70 1.39 -7.60
N SER A 478 -0.58 1.75 -7.56
CA SER A 478 -1.03 3.13 -7.45
C SER A 478 -2.24 3.21 -6.52
N PRO A 479 -2.34 4.23 -5.65
CA PRO A 479 -3.55 4.49 -4.91
C PRO A 479 -4.76 4.67 -5.84
N ILE A 480 -5.94 4.17 -5.44
CA ILE A 480 -7.17 4.23 -6.25
C ILE A 480 -7.56 5.66 -6.63
N GLU A 481 -7.14 6.66 -5.85
CA GLU A 481 -7.40 8.07 -6.11
C GLU A 481 -6.77 8.54 -7.44
N ASN A 482 -5.70 7.90 -7.89
CA ASN A 482 -5.05 8.21 -9.15
C ASN A 482 -5.79 7.62 -10.36
N PHE A 483 -6.68 6.63 -10.17
CA PHE A 483 -7.37 5.94 -11.27
C PHE A 483 -8.17 6.91 -12.15
N VAL A 484 -8.89 7.85 -11.53
CA VAL A 484 -9.73 8.83 -12.24
C VAL A 484 -8.89 9.76 -13.10
N GLU A 485 -7.69 10.13 -12.64
CA GLU A 485 -6.78 10.97 -13.41
C GLU A 485 -6.15 10.18 -14.57
N ASP A 486 -5.64 8.98 -14.29
CA ASP A 486 -5.03 8.11 -15.30
C ASP A 486 -6.04 7.74 -16.41
N ALA A 487 -7.31 7.54 -16.06
CA ALA A 487 -8.38 7.23 -17.01
C ALA A 487 -8.65 8.37 -18.03
N LYS A 488 -8.16 9.59 -17.79
CA LYS A 488 -8.27 10.70 -18.76
C LYS A 488 -7.35 10.55 -19.97
N ASP A 489 -6.31 9.71 -19.88
CA ASP A 489 -5.34 9.49 -20.95
C ASP A 489 -5.28 8.01 -21.36
N GLU A 490 -6.16 7.62 -22.30
CA GLU A 490 -6.22 6.26 -22.85
C GLU A 490 -4.86 5.76 -23.36
N LYS A 491 -4.03 6.65 -23.90
CA LYS A 491 -2.79 6.24 -24.56
C LYS A 491 -1.78 5.69 -23.55
N ASN A 492 -1.74 6.29 -22.37
CA ASN A 492 -0.86 5.92 -21.27
C ASN A 492 -1.58 5.09 -20.20
N PHE A 493 -2.88 4.86 -20.33
CA PHE A 493 -3.63 3.99 -19.44
C PHE A 493 -3.13 2.53 -19.59
N PRO A 494 -2.96 1.77 -18.49
CA PRO A 494 -2.40 0.42 -18.55
C PRO A 494 -3.26 -0.56 -19.36
N ASP A 495 -2.63 -1.50 -20.07
CA ASP A 495 -3.34 -2.53 -20.85
C ASP A 495 -4.05 -3.55 -19.93
N TYR A 496 -3.47 -3.83 -18.75
CA TYR A 496 -4.13 -4.62 -17.70
C TYR A 496 -4.19 -3.85 -16.37
N VAL A 497 -5.38 -3.78 -15.79
CA VAL A 497 -5.62 -3.16 -14.50
C VAL A 497 -6.34 -4.13 -13.58
N PHE A 498 -5.81 -4.29 -12.37
CA PHE A 498 -6.51 -4.94 -11.27
C PHE A 498 -6.79 -3.92 -10.18
N ILE A 499 -8.00 -3.90 -9.63
CA ILE A 499 -8.43 -2.97 -8.60
C ILE A 499 -8.73 -3.75 -7.33
N GLU A 500 -7.99 -3.41 -6.28
CA GLU A 500 -8.19 -3.92 -4.94
C GLU A 500 -8.92 -2.90 -4.05
N PRO A 501 -10.07 -3.27 -3.48
CA PRO A 501 -10.80 -2.40 -2.57
C PRO A 501 -10.07 -2.27 -1.23
N ARG A 502 -10.59 -1.38 -0.39
CA ARG A 502 -10.17 -1.21 0.99
C ARG A 502 -10.77 -2.30 1.86
N PHE A 503 -9.93 -3.29 2.17
CA PHE A 503 -10.22 -4.40 3.08
C PHE A 503 -10.21 -4.03 4.57
N LEU A 504 -9.72 -2.83 4.91
CA LEU A 504 -9.51 -2.43 6.30
C LEU A 504 -10.09 -1.04 6.59
N GLY A 505 -11.17 -1.02 7.36
CA GLY A 505 -11.88 0.15 7.83
C GLY A 505 -11.40 0.55 9.22
N GLY A 506 -10.48 1.50 9.30
CA GLY A 506 -10.06 2.08 10.59
C GLY A 506 -10.98 3.21 11.07
N PHE A 507 -10.52 3.96 12.08
CA PHE A 507 -11.20 5.16 12.60
C PHE A 507 -11.37 6.30 11.58
N PHE A 508 -10.63 6.28 10.46
CA PHE A 508 -10.54 7.40 9.52
C PHE A 508 -11.19 7.14 8.15
N SER A 509 -11.60 5.90 7.84
CA SER A 509 -12.23 5.56 6.56
C SER A 509 -12.99 4.24 6.64
N LYS A 510 -14.07 4.10 5.84
CA LYS A 510 -14.86 2.87 5.75
C LYS A 510 -14.26 1.89 4.73
N GLU A 511 -14.38 0.60 5.01
CA GLU A 511 -14.21 -0.45 3.99
C GLU A 511 -15.14 -0.19 2.79
N ASN A 512 -14.70 -0.59 1.60
CA ASN A 512 -15.48 -0.52 0.36
C ASN A 512 -15.41 -1.83 -0.45
N ASP A 513 -14.96 -2.91 0.18
CA ASP A 513 -14.84 -4.27 -0.35
C ASP A 513 -16.17 -5.03 -0.40
N GLN A 514 -17.15 -4.59 0.41
CA GLN A 514 -18.43 -5.23 0.66
C GLN A 514 -18.36 -6.50 1.54
N HIS A 515 -17.24 -6.82 2.20
CA HIS A 515 -17.15 -8.00 3.08
C HIS A 515 -18.13 -7.89 4.28
N PRO A 516 -18.95 -8.90 4.67
CA PRO A 516 -19.81 -8.78 5.85
C PRO A 516 -18.96 -8.61 7.12
N PRO A 517 -19.31 -7.71 8.05
CA PRO A 517 -20.59 -7.03 8.20
C PRO A 517 -20.70 -5.70 7.43
N VAL A 518 -19.70 -5.30 6.65
CA VAL A 518 -19.64 -4.02 5.93
C VAL A 518 -20.82 -3.83 4.97
N GLY A 519 -21.24 -2.58 4.85
CA GLY A 519 -22.31 -2.16 3.96
C GLY A 519 -21.97 -2.34 2.48
N MET A 520 -22.97 -2.59 1.64
CA MET A 520 -22.82 -2.67 0.18
C MET A 520 -22.55 -1.31 -0.46
N LEU A 521 -23.06 -0.22 0.14
CA LEU A 521 -23.07 1.12 -0.48
C LEU A 521 -21.70 1.72 -0.78
N ASP A 522 -20.68 1.47 0.03
CA ASP A 522 -19.35 2.02 -0.22
C ASP A 522 -18.64 1.28 -1.37
N GLY A 523 -18.91 -0.02 -1.55
CA GLY A 523 -18.51 -0.75 -2.75
C GLY A 523 -19.27 -0.33 -4.02
N GLU A 524 -20.57 -0.01 -3.91
CA GLU A 524 -21.34 0.58 -5.02
C GLU A 524 -20.71 1.91 -5.47
N ARG A 525 -20.21 2.72 -4.52
CA ARG A 525 -19.52 3.98 -4.81
C ARG A 525 -18.17 3.74 -5.50
N LEU A 526 -17.40 2.73 -5.08
CA LEU A 526 -16.15 2.36 -5.76
C LEU A 526 -16.42 1.95 -7.21
N LEU A 527 -17.39 1.06 -7.44
CA LEU A 527 -17.80 0.63 -8.77
C LEU A 527 -18.28 1.81 -9.63
N ALA A 528 -19.11 2.71 -9.07
CA ALA A 528 -19.55 3.92 -9.75
C ALA A 528 -18.37 4.81 -10.15
N THR A 529 -17.36 4.96 -9.28
CA THR A 529 -16.17 5.77 -9.54
C THR A 529 -15.37 5.18 -10.72
N VAL A 530 -15.11 3.87 -10.70
CA VAL A 530 -14.38 3.17 -11.76
C VAL A 530 -15.14 3.26 -13.09
N TYR A 531 -16.42 2.92 -13.09
CA TYR A 531 -17.25 2.96 -14.31
C TYR A 531 -17.36 4.37 -14.88
N ASN A 532 -17.65 5.38 -14.05
CA ASN A 532 -17.79 6.76 -14.49
C ASN A 532 -16.47 7.31 -15.07
N ALA A 533 -15.33 6.97 -14.46
CA ALA A 533 -14.01 7.38 -14.95
C ALA A 533 -13.75 6.82 -16.35
N ILE A 534 -13.94 5.51 -16.54
CA ILE A 534 -13.82 4.86 -17.86
C ILE A 534 -14.78 5.50 -18.87
N ARG A 535 -16.06 5.67 -18.49
CA ARG A 535 -17.09 6.25 -19.38
C ARG A 535 -16.87 7.71 -19.75
N SER A 536 -16.18 8.47 -18.91
CA SER A 536 -15.90 9.89 -19.17
C SER A 536 -14.92 10.09 -20.33
N ASN A 537 -14.15 9.05 -20.68
CA ASN A 537 -13.21 9.06 -21.79
C ASN A 537 -13.71 8.11 -22.90
N LYS A 538 -14.12 8.69 -24.03
CA LYS A 538 -14.69 7.93 -25.15
C LYS A 538 -13.74 6.88 -25.72
N ASP A 539 -12.46 7.23 -25.90
CA ASP A 539 -11.47 6.33 -26.48
C ASP A 539 -11.18 5.17 -25.52
N LEU A 540 -11.06 5.47 -24.23
CA LEU A 540 -10.89 4.45 -23.19
C LEU A 540 -12.12 3.53 -23.10
N TRP A 541 -13.33 4.08 -23.11
CA TRP A 541 -14.56 3.30 -23.10
C TRP A 541 -14.66 2.31 -24.26
N HIS A 542 -14.36 2.76 -25.48
CA HIS A 542 -14.40 1.91 -26.67
C HIS A 542 -13.29 0.87 -26.73
N SER A 543 -12.30 0.91 -25.85
CA SER A 543 -11.17 -0.02 -25.83
C SER A 543 -11.10 -0.83 -24.53
N THR A 544 -12.07 -0.68 -23.63
CA THR A 544 -12.06 -1.33 -22.30
C THR A 544 -13.05 -2.49 -22.20
N LEU A 545 -12.60 -3.56 -21.53
CA LEU A 545 -13.43 -4.55 -20.86
C LEU A 545 -13.30 -4.33 -19.35
N LEU A 546 -14.38 -3.90 -18.69
CA LEU A 546 -14.47 -3.87 -17.23
C LEU A 546 -15.14 -5.18 -16.74
N VAL A 547 -14.44 -5.92 -15.89
CA VAL A 547 -14.94 -7.13 -15.24
C VAL A 547 -15.23 -6.78 -13.78
N LEU A 548 -16.50 -6.83 -13.39
CA LEU A 548 -16.89 -6.84 -11.98
C LEU A 548 -17.07 -8.30 -11.55
N THR A 549 -16.40 -8.72 -10.48
CA THR A 549 -16.57 -10.04 -9.87
C THR A 549 -16.35 -9.99 -8.37
N TYR A 550 -16.60 -11.10 -7.68
CA TYR A 550 -16.24 -11.31 -6.28
C TYR A 550 -15.22 -12.44 -6.18
N ASP A 551 -14.52 -12.52 -5.05
CA ASP A 551 -13.56 -13.57 -4.71
C ASP A 551 -14.22 -14.89 -4.31
N GLU A 552 -15.23 -14.86 -3.43
CA GLU A 552 -16.02 -16.01 -3.00
C GLU A 552 -17.40 -15.57 -2.48
N HIS A 553 -18.23 -16.51 -2.00
CA HIS A 553 -19.66 -16.26 -1.76
C HIS A 553 -19.99 -15.68 -0.38
N GLY A 554 -19.03 -15.60 0.53
CA GLY A 554 -19.17 -15.02 1.86
C GLY A 554 -20.02 -15.85 2.81
N GLY A 555 -20.29 -17.11 2.46
CA GLY A 555 -21.22 -17.96 3.20
C GLY A 555 -22.68 -17.56 3.02
N PHE A 556 -23.03 -16.81 1.97
CA PHE A 556 -24.42 -16.58 1.57
C PHE A 556 -24.90 -17.65 0.60
N TYR A 557 -26.16 -18.05 0.73
CA TYR A 557 -26.71 -19.14 -0.06
C TYR A 557 -26.71 -18.80 -1.57
N ASP A 558 -26.44 -19.82 -2.39
CA ASP A 558 -26.69 -19.83 -3.83
C ASP A 558 -27.30 -21.18 -4.19
N HIS A 559 -28.29 -21.17 -5.07
CA HIS A 559 -28.99 -22.39 -5.45
C HIS A 559 -28.22 -23.26 -6.47
N VAL A 560 -27.20 -22.72 -7.15
CA VAL A 560 -26.49 -23.43 -8.22
C VAL A 560 -25.36 -24.28 -7.67
N VAL A 561 -25.44 -25.58 -7.95
CA VAL A 561 -24.41 -26.54 -7.57
C VAL A 561 -23.12 -26.29 -8.36
N PRO A 562 -21.96 -26.12 -7.68
CA PRO A 562 -20.67 -25.96 -8.36
C PRO A 562 -20.29 -27.17 -9.20
N PRO A 563 -19.81 -26.97 -10.45
CA PRO A 563 -19.41 -28.06 -11.32
C PRO A 563 -18.03 -28.63 -10.94
N ALA A 564 -17.73 -29.80 -11.49
CA ALA A 564 -16.39 -30.36 -11.45
C ALA A 564 -15.39 -29.47 -12.21
N ALA A 565 -14.14 -29.49 -11.78
CA ALA A 565 -13.03 -28.73 -12.35
C ALA A 565 -11.83 -29.63 -12.63
N ILE A 566 -10.92 -29.15 -13.46
CA ILE A 566 -9.59 -29.75 -13.64
C ILE A 566 -8.68 -29.20 -12.52
N ALA A 567 -7.85 -30.04 -11.89
CA ALA A 567 -6.87 -29.54 -10.92
C ALA A 567 -5.86 -28.58 -11.58
N PRO A 568 -5.47 -27.46 -10.94
CA PRO A 568 -4.60 -26.47 -11.57
C PRO A 568 -3.16 -26.95 -11.74
N ASP A 569 -2.70 -27.79 -10.81
CA ASP A 569 -1.35 -28.34 -10.72
C ASP A 569 -1.35 -29.62 -9.86
N ASN A 570 -0.16 -30.16 -9.58
CA ASN A 570 0.04 -31.37 -8.78
C ASN A 570 0.23 -31.09 -7.27
N SER A 571 -0.07 -29.88 -6.80
CA SER A 571 0.23 -29.44 -5.43
C SER A 571 -0.86 -29.83 -4.42
N ALA A 572 -1.76 -30.76 -4.76
CA ALA A 572 -2.90 -31.13 -3.92
C ALA A 572 -2.47 -31.61 -2.52
N SER A 573 -3.05 -31.01 -1.48
CA SER A 573 -2.77 -31.34 -0.07
C SER A 573 -3.98 -31.96 0.63
N LYS A 574 -5.01 -31.15 0.93
CA LYS A 574 -6.28 -31.54 1.59
C LYS A 574 -7.46 -31.66 0.62
N PHE A 575 -7.36 -31.02 -0.53
CA PHE A 575 -8.37 -30.95 -1.57
C PHE A 575 -7.75 -31.29 -2.91
N ALA A 576 -8.46 -32.05 -3.75
CA ALA A 576 -7.97 -32.45 -5.06
C ALA A 576 -8.06 -31.31 -6.11
N PHE A 577 -8.68 -30.18 -5.77
CA PHE A 577 -8.93 -29.08 -6.69
C PHE A 577 -9.67 -29.52 -7.96
N ASN A 578 -10.56 -30.51 -7.84
CA ASN A 578 -11.35 -31.04 -8.95
C ASN A 578 -12.82 -30.62 -8.91
N GLN A 579 -13.14 -29.58 -8.12
CA GLN A 579 -14.46 -28.96 -8.01
C GLN A 579 -14.28 -27.45 -7.83
N LEU A 580 -15.15 -26.66 -8.45
CA LEU A 580 -15.23 -25.21 -8.21
C LEU A 580 -15.95 -24.93 -6.88
N GLY A 581 -15.82 -23.70 -6.39
CA GLY A 581 -16.59 -23.21 -5.25
C GLY A 581 -17.95 -22.63 -5.65
N VAL A 582 -18.60 -21.96 -4.72
CA VAL A 582 -19.95 -21.41 -4.91
C VAL A 582 -19.96 -20.34 -6.00
N ARG A 583 -21.10 -20.19 -6.68
CA ARG A 583 -21.31 -19.19 -7.71
C ARG A 583 -21.22 -17.77 -7.14
N VAL A 584 -20.48 -16.90 -7.82
CA VAL A 584 -20.28 -15.49 -7.45
C VAL A 584 -20.81 -14.56 -8.54
N PRO A 585 -21.20 -13.31 -8.20
CA PRO A 585 -21.62 -12.34 -9.21
C PRO A 585 -20.48 -12.05 -10.18
N ALA A 586 -20.77 -12.03 -11.48
CA ALA A 586 -19.85 -11.55 -12.50
C ALA A 586 -20.58 -10.81 -13.62
N ILE A 587 -20.13 -9.59 -13.93
CA ILE A 587 -20.68 -8.75 -15.00
C ILE A 587 -19.54 -8.31 -15.91
N LEU A 588 -19.67 -8.58 -17.20
CA LEU A 588 -18.74 -8.15 -18.24
C LEU A 588 -19.26 -6.89 -18.92
N ILE A 589 -18.58 -5.77 -18.69
CA ILE A 589 -19.01 -4.42 -19.05
C ILE A 589 -18.12 -3.90 -20.17
N SER A 590 -18.66 -3.85 -21.39
CA SER A 590 -17.98 -3.31 -22.57
C SER A 590 -19.01 -2.98 -23.66
N PRO A 591 -18.78 -1.97 -24.51
CA PRO A 591 -19.62 -1.76 -25.68
C PRO A 591 -19.51 -2.92 -26.68
N TRP A 592 -18.46 -3.74 -26.59
CA TRP A 592 -18.25 -4.89 -27.48
C TRP A 592 -18.98 -6.16 -27.04
N LEU A 593 -19.78 -6.12 -25.98
CA LEU A 593 -20.51 -7.29 -25.48
C LEU A 593 -22.04 -7.08 -25.59
N PRO A 594 -22.82 -8.13 -25.89
CA PRO A 594 -24.27 -8.06 -25.83
C PRO A 594 -24.76 -7.80 -24.40
N ALA A 595 -26.00 -7.32 -24.25
CA ALA A 595 -26.70 -7.38 -22.96
C ALA A 595 -27.34 -8.76 -22.79
N GLY A 596 -27.58 -9.17 -21.54
CA GLY A 596 -28.27 -10.42 -21.22
C GLY A 596 -27.39 -11.34 -20.39
N CYS A 597 -27.47 -12.65 -20.66
CA CYS A 597 -26.80 -13.66 -19.85
C CYS A 597 -25.87 -14.56 -20.68
N ASP A 598 -24.82 -15.07 -20.04
CA ASP A 598 -23.94 -16.12 -20.55
C ASP A 598 -23.91 -17.31 -19.59
N ASP A 599 -24.19 -18.51 -20.10
CA ASP A 599 -24.24 -19.76 -19.34
C ASP A 599 -22.92 -20.54 -19.38
N THR A 600 -21.87 -19.97 -19.96
CA THR A 600 -20.54 -20.59 -19.95
C THR A 600 -20.00 -20.68 -18.54
N VAL A 601 -19.46 -21.85 -18.19
CA VAL A 601 -18.79 -22.06 -16.90
C VAL A 601 -17.47 -21.30 -16.87
N TYR A 602 -17.38 -20.34 -15.97
CA TYR A 602 -16.19 -19.54 -15.69
C TYR A 602 -15.77 -19.72 -14.23
N ASP A 603 -14.50 -19.47 -13.98
CA ASP A 603 -13.94 -19.21 -12.64
C ASP A 603 -12.94 -18.05 -12.73
N HIS A 604 -12.27 -17.68 -11.64
CA HIS A 604 -11.32 -16.56 -11.67
C HIS A 604 -10.18 -16.75 -12.69
N THR A 605 -9.80 -17.99 -12.99
CA THR A 605 -8.76 -18.29 -13.98
C THR A 605 -9.20 -17.98 -15.41
N SER A 606 -10.50 -17.80 -15.65
CA SER A 606 -11.03 -17.42 -16.97
C SER A 606 -10.55 -16.04 -17.43
N ILE A 607 -10.26 -15.11 -16.50
CA ILE A 607 -9.60 -13.84 -16.80
C ILE A 607 -8.19 -14.10 -17.32
N LEU A 608 -7.45 -15.01 -16.67
CA LEU A 608 -6.09 -15.38 -17.06
C LEU A 608 -6.07 -16.06 -18.42
N SER A 609 -6.94 -17.05 -18.64
CA SER A 609 -7.06 -17.73 -19.93
C SER A 609 -7.29 -16.75 -21.08
N TYR A 610 -8.14 -15.73 -20.87
CA TYR A 610 -8.36 -14.67 -21.86
C TYR A 610 -7.10 -13.85 -22.14
N LEU A 611 -6.41 -13.36 -21.11
CA LEU A 611 -5.18 -12.56 -21.28
C LEU A 611 -4.06 -13.36 -21.94
N LEU A 612 -3.91 -14.63 -21.55
CA LEU A 612 -2.91 -15.54 -22.10
C LEU A 612 -3.21 -15.85 -23.57
N GLU A 613 -4.47 -16.10 -23.93
CA GLU A 613 -4.87 -16.27 -25.32
C GLU A 613 -4.65 -15.00 -26.14
N LYS A 614 -5.11 -13.86 -25.63
CA LYS A 614 -5.02 -12.54 -26.27
C LYS A 614 -3.59 -12.19 -26.68
N TYR A 615 -2.63 -12.47 -25.81
CA TYR A 615 -1.23 -12.14 -26.01
C TYR A 615 -0.36 -13.33 -26.45
N ALA A 616 -0.99 -14.48 -26.77
CA ALA A 616 -0.31 -15.72 -27.16
C ALA A 616 0.77 -16.17 -26.16
N LEU A 617 0.46 -16.10 -24.86
CA LEU A 617 1.37 -16.39 -23.75
C LEU A 617 1.18 -17.83 -23.23
N PRO A 618 2.24 -18.46 -22.69
CA PRO A 618 2.14 -19.79 -22.08
C PRO A 618 1.23 -19.81 -20.85
N PRO A 619 0.47 -20.90 -20.63
CA PRO A 619 -0.39 -21.04 -19.46
C PRO A 619 0.41 -20.99 -18.13
N LEU A 620 -0.28 -20.60 -17.06
CA LEU A 620 0.22 -20.59 -15.68
C LEU A 620 -0.15 -21.87 -14.90
N GLY A 621 -0.85 -22.80 -15.54
CA GLY A 621 -1.32 -24.07 -14.99
C GLY A 621 -2.46 -24.64 -15.83
N GLU A 622 -2.90 -25.85 -15.51
CA GLU A 622 -3.91 -26.58 -16.32
C GLU A 622 -5.26 -25.86 -16.37
N ARG A 623 -5.62 -25.09 -15.33
CA ARG A 623 -6.86 -24.29 -15.32
C ARG A 623 -6.79 -23.02 -16.15
N THR A 624 -5.60 -22.52 -16.46
CA THR A 624 -5.41 -21.30 -17.26
C THR A 624 -5.28 -21.58 -18.75
N GLN A 625 -5.53 -22.82 -19.17
CA GLN A 625 -5.58 -23.17 -20.59
C GLN A 625 -6.65 -22.30 -21.28
N PRO A 626 -6.40 -21.86 -22.52
CA PRO A 626 -7.39 -21.08 -23.27
C PRO A 626 -8.74 -21.79 -23.36
N LEU A 627 -9.81 -21.06 -23.05
CA LEU A 627 -11.19 -21.56 -23.13
C LEU A 627 -11.77 -21.44 -24.54
N ALA A 628 -10.98 -21.03 -25.54
CA ALA A 628 -11.42 -20.91 -26.92
C ALA A 628 -11.99 -22.24 -27.48
N PRO A 629 -13.09 -22.21 -28.26
CA PRO A 629 -13.81 -21.03 -28.72
C PRO A 629 -14.93 -20.56 -27.76
N THR A 630 -14.97 -21.06 -26.52
CA THR A 630 -16.08 -20.85 -25.57
C THR A 630 -15.86 -19.76 -24.53
N GLY A 631 -14.62 -19.28 -24.35
CA GLY A 631 -14.28 -18.19 -23.43
C GLY A 631 -15.04 -16.90 -23.74
N PHE A 632 -15.14 -15.97 -22.79
CA PHE A 632 -15.99 -14.78 -22.97
C PHE A 632 -15.50 -13.85 -24.10
N ALA A 633 -14.25 -13.95 -24.56
CA ALA A 633 -13.78 -13.28 -25.79
C ALA A 633 -14.61 -13.66 -27.03
N SER A 634 -15.16 -14.88 -27.06
CA SER A 634 -16.05 -15.34 -28.14
C SER A 634 -17.40 -14.60 -28.17
N ARG A 635 -17.74 -13.87 -27.11
CA ARG A 635 -18.95 -13.06 -27.02
C ARG A 635 -18.78 -11.66 -27.59
N PHE A 636 -17.56 -11.28 -27.97
CA PHE A 636 -17.33 -9.98 -28.57
C PHE A 636 -18.08 -9.84 -29.89
N LEU A 637 -18.84 -8.76 -29.98
CA LEU A 637 -19.58 -8.36 -31.15
C LEU A 637 -18.63 -7.88 -32.25
N GLN A 638 -19.06 -8.00 -33.50
CA GLN A 638 -18.31 -7.48 -34.64
C GLN A 638 -18.28 -5.93 -34.68
N LYS A 639 -19.19 -5.28 -33.95
CA LYS A 639 -19.31 -3.82 -33.84
C LYS A 639 -19.73 -3.45 -32.42
N PRO A 640 -19.27 -2.30 -31.88
CA PRO A 640 -19.67 -1.85 -30.57
C PRO A 640 -21.15 -1.46 -30.57
N ARG A 641 -21.82 -1.70 -29.46
CA ARG A 641 -23.19 -1.26 -29.20
C ARG A 641 -23.26 0.25 -29.00
N GLU A 642 -24.30 0.87 -29.58
CA GLU A 642 -24.59 2.30 -29.40
C GLU A 642 -25.52 2.55 -28.20
N ASP A 643 -26.30 1.56 -27.77
CA ASP A 643 -27.23 1.67 -26.63
C ASP A 643 -26.54 1.51 -25.27
N GLY A 644 -25.31 0.98 -25.26
CA GLY A 644 -24.44 0.91 -24.08
C GLY A 644 -24.12 2.28 -23.51
N ASP A 645 -24.16 3.34 -24.33
CA ASP A 645 -23.83 4.72 -23.96
C ASP A 645 -24.91 5.42 -23.12
N THR A 646 -26.08 4.81 -22.94
CA THR A 646 -27.30 5.46 -22.41
C THR A 646 -27.39 5.59 -20.88
N LEU A 647 -26.55 4.88 -20.11
CA LEU A 647 -26.52 5.08 -18.66
C LEU A 647 -25.91 6.44 -18.34
N ALA A 648 -26.70 7.29 -17.67
CA ALA A 648 -26.18 8.53 -17.10
C ALA A 648 -25.09 8.21 -16.07
N PRO A 649 -24.10 9.11 -15.87
CA PRO A 649 -23.12 8.95 -14.81
C PRO A 649 -23.81 8.72 -13.47
N PHE A 650 -23.34 7.72 -12.72
CA PHE A 650 -23.89 7.46 -11.40
C PHE A 650 -23.49 8.60 -10.45
N GLY A 651 -24.46 9.14 -9.71
CA GLY A 651 -24.18 10.17 -8.71
C GLY A 651 -23.28 9.62 -7.60
N LEU A 652 -22.15 10.28 -7.34
CA LEU A 652 -21.25 9.93 -6.23
C LEU A 652 -21.76 10.46 -4.88
N ASP A 653 -22.70 11.40 -4.91
CA ASP A 653 -23.37 11.96 -3.73
C ASP A 653 -24.58 11.14 -3.34
N GLY A 654 -24.34 9.96 -2.77
CA GLY A 654 -25.30 9.14 -2.01
C GLY A 654 -26.74 9.14 -2.55
N THR A 655 -27.03 8.22 -3.47
CA THR A 655 -28.40 7.94 -3.93
C THR A 655 -29.30 7.59 -2.74
N SER A 656 -30.09 8.58 -2.32
CA SER A 656 -31.39 8.51 -1.66
C SER A 656 -31.66 7.33 -0.72
N ARG A 657 -31.16 7.41 0.51
CA ARG A 657 -31.88 7.08 1.76
C ARG A 657 -31.08 7.63 2.96
N ARG A 658 -31.15 8.96 3.18
CA ARG A 658 -30.76 9.56 4.47
C ARG A 658 -31.81 9.16 5.51
N GLY A 659 -31.66 7.97 6.08
CA GLY A 659 -32.59 7.49 7.09
C GLY A 659 -32.18 6.16 7.69
N ALA A 660 -30.98 6.11 8.31
CA ALA A 660 -30.57 5.16 9.37
C ALA A 660 -29.03 5.14 9.55
N MET A 661 -28.40 6.29 9.81
CA MET A 661 -26.92 6.38 9.88
C MET A 661 -26.38 7.05 11.16
N ALA A 662 -27.23 7.34 12.16
CA ALA A 662 -26.78 7.83 13.45
C ALA A 662 -26.58 6.64 14.40
N GLY A 663 -25.33 6.29 14.73
CA GLY A 663 -24.97 5.34 15.80
C GLY A 663 -24.28 4.04 15.39
N ARG A 664 -23.34 4.05 14.44
CA ARG A 664 -22.63 2.82 14.00
C ARG A 664 -21.21 2.75 14.58
N GLU A 665 -20.85 1.62 15.20
CA GLU A 665 -19.47 1.27 15.58
C GLU A 665 -18.68 0.72 14.37
N PRO A 666 -17.33 0.86 14.32
CA PRO A 666 -16.48 0.23 13.30
C PRO A 666 -16.56 -1.30 13.36
N ALA A 667 -16.39 -1.99 12.23
CA ALA A 667 -16.31 -3.45 12.23
C ALA A 667 -14.98 -3.97 12.78
N GLU A 668 -15.03 -5.07 13.55
CA GLU A 668 -13.83 -5.79 13.93
C GLU A 668 -13.29 -6.50 12.69
N PRO A 669 -12.03 -6.24 12.28
CA PRO A 669 -11.43 -6.90 11.13
C PRO A 669 -11.27 -8.40 11.37
N ASP A 670 -11.41 -9.23 10.33
CA ASP A 670 -11.15 -10.67 10.43
C ASP A 670 -9.65 -11.01 10.58
N GLU A 671 -9.34 -12.28 10.82
CA GLU A 671 -7.95 -12.71 11.06
C GLU A 671 -7.03 -12.49 9.84
N GLY A 672 -7.53 -12.63 8.62
CA GLY A 672 -6.77 -12.38 7.40
C GLY A 672 -6.52 -10.89 7.15
N GLN A 673 -7.52 -10.07 7.43
CA GLN A 673 -7.44 -8.61 7.40
C GLN A 673 -6.44 -8.07 8.43
N LEU A 674 -6.48 -8.58 9.67
CA LEU A 674 -5.50 -8.25 10.71
C LEU A 674 -4.08 -8.72 10.34
N LEU A 675 -3.94 -9.86 9.65
CA LEU A 675 -2.65 -10.34 9.16
C LEU A 675 -2.08 -9.43 8.06
N LEU A 676 -2.94 -8.96 7.15
CA LEU A 676 -2.57 -7.98 6.13
C LEU A 676 -2.06 -6.69 6.78
N LEU A 677 -2.71 -6.24 7.85
CA LEU A 677 -2.26 -5.10 8.65
C LEU A 677 -0.91 -5.36 9.32
N ALA A 678 -0.72 -6.54 9.91
CA ALA A 678 0.54 -6.95 10.53
C ALA A 678 1.69 -7.00 9.51
N MET A 679 1.44 -7.57 8.33
CA MET A 679 2.41 -7.66 7.24
C MET A 679 2.70 -6.29 6.62
N ALA A 680 1.69 -5.44 6.47
CA ALA A 680 1.83 -4.06 6.03
C ALA A 680 2.64 -3.21 7.03
N GLU A 681 2.47 -3.43 8.32
CA GLU A 681 3.27 -2.81 9.37
C GLU A 681 4.71 -3.34 9.34
N GLN A 682 4.92 -4.62 9.07
CA GLN A 682 6.24 -5.22 8.91
C GLN A 682 6.97 -4.68 7.67
N LEU A 683 6.29 -4.55 6.52
CA LEU A 683 6.83 -3.94 5.29
C LEU A 683 7.08 -2.43 5.48
N ARG A 684 6.21 -1.70 6.16
CA ARG A 684 6.46 -0.28 6.51
C ARG A 684 7.61 -0.09 7.48
N ARG A 685 7.81 -1.02 8.42
CA ARG A 685 8.98 -1.03 9.31
C ARG A 685 10.26 -1.35 8.55
N HIS A 686 10.17 -2.19 7.54
CA HIS A 686 11.25 -2.49 6.60
C HIS A 686 11.64 -1.25 5.77
N ASP A 687 10.67 -0.53 5.19
CA ASP A 687 10.92 0.70 4.42
C ASP A 687 11.43 1.86 5.29
N LYS A 688 10.87 2.06 6.50
CA LYS A 688 11.34 3.10 7.43
C LYS A 688 12.72 2.83 8.04
N ALA A 689 13.13 1.57 8.13
CA ALA A 689 14.49 1.22 8.56
C ALA A 689 15.50 1.51 7.44
N LYS A 690 15.09 1.31 6.17
CA LYS A 690 15.87 1.64 4.97
C LYS A 690 16.06 3.15 4.79
N GLU A 691 15.03 3.96 5.04
CA GLU A 691 15.12 5.43 4.94
C GLU A 691 15.96 6.11 6.03
N ARG A 692 16.24 5.42 7.15
CA ARG A 692 16.86 6.04 8.34
C ARG A 692 18.29 5.59 8.63
N GLY A 693 18.85 4.66 7.86
CA GLY A 693 20.16 4.06 8.17
C GLY A 693 20.25 3.49 9.60
N ALA A 694 19.11 3.10 10.19
CA ALA A 694 18.98 2.74 11.59
C ALA A 694 18.56 1.28 11.74
N ALA A 695 19.15 0.62 12.73
CA ALA A 695 18.87 -0.75 13.11
C ALA A 695 17.36 -1.04 13.27
N LEU A 696 16.88 -2.10 12.62
CA LEU A 696 15.51 -2.61 12.71
C LEU A 696 15.10 -2.84 14.18
N PRO A 697 13.89 -2.41 14.63
CA PRO A 697 13.38 -2.79 15.93
C PRO A 697 13.19 -4.30 15.99
N SER A 698 13.66 -4.96 17.06
CA SER A 698 13.49 -6.41 17.26
C SER A 698 12.01 -6.80 17.15
N VAL A 699 11.72 -7.85 16.38
CA VAL A 699 10.46 -8.60 16.52
C VAL A 699 10.36 -9.04 17.97
N PRO A 700 9.37 -8.58 18.74
CA PRO A 700 9.24 -9.01 20.11
C PRO A 700 9.04 -10.53 20.12
N SER A 701 9.67 -11.24 21.05
CA SER A 701 9.57 -12.71 21.24
C SER A 701 8.16 -13.22 21.58
N ASP A 702 7.20 -12.31 21.55
CA ASP A 702 5.98 -12.29 22.31
C ASP A 702 4.81 -11.98 21.36
N LEU A 703 4.89 -12.32 20.06
CA LEU A 703 3.84 -12.01 19.08
C LEU A 703 2.42 -12.45 19.51
N PRO A 704 2.20 -13.64 20.11
CA PRO A 704 0.87 -13.98 20.67
C PRO A 704 0.49 -13.17 21.93
N SER A 705 1.45 -12.51 22.59
CA SER A 705 1.22 -11.54 23.67
C SER A 705 1.53 -10.08 23.28
N LEU A 706 1.56 -9.79 21.97
CA LEU A 706 1.37 -8.45 21.39
C LEU A 706 0.06 -8.29 20.62
N ILE A 707 -0.68 -9.40 20.48
CA ILE A 707 -2.13 -9.37 20.42
C ILE A 707 -2.74 -9.74 21.80
N PRO A 708 -2.61 -8.90 22.84
CA PRO A 708 -3.49 -9.04 23.99
C PRO A 708 -4.04 -7.69 24.42
N SER A 709 -5.35 -7.68 24.58
CA SER A 709 -6.16 -6.69 25.27
C SER A 709 -6.25 -5.28 24.69
N ASP A 710 -5.28 -4.72 23.96
CA ASP A 710 -5.40 -3.31 23.53
C ASP A 710 -6.16 -3.14 22.21
N ALA A 711 -5.99 -4.05 21.24
CA ALA A 711 -6.85 -4.11 20.06
C ALA A 711 -8.31 -4.45 20.42
N TYR A 712 -8.52 -5.19 21.52
CA TYR A 712 -9.82 -5.65 22.01
C TYR A 712 -10.47 -4.68 23.04
N ARG A 713 -9.68 -3.85 23.75
CA ARG A 713 -10.17 -2.81 24.68
C ARG A 713 -10.55 -1.52 23.97
N PHE A 714 -9.92 -1.21 22.83
CA PHE A 714 -10.35 -0.10 21.98
C PHE A 714 -11.75 -0.34 21.39
N ALA A 715 -12.19 -1.59 21.29
CA ALA A 715 -13.47 -2.01 20.71
C ALA A 715 -14.64 -2.15 21.70
N ARG A 716 -14.46 -1.93 23.02
CA ARG A 716 -15.50 -2.32 24.00
C ARG A 716 -15.81 -1.39 25.17
N HIS A 717 -15.44 -0.12 25.15
CA HIS A 717 -15.83 0.81 26.25
C HIS A 717 -16.53 2.07 25.75
N VAL A 718 -17.78 1.91 25.30
CA VAL A 718 -18.85 2.89 25.56
C VAL A 718 -20.16 2.12 25.80
N ASP A 719 -20.48 1.88 27.07
CA ASP A 719 -21.83 1.46 27.45
C ASP A 719 -22.81 2.64 27.26
N THR A 720 -23.75 2.42 26.34
CA THR A 720 -25.09 3.02 26.20
C THR A 720 -25.25 4.50 25.79
N LEU A 721 -25.92 4.63 24.64
CA LEU A 721 -26.47 5.83 23.99
C LEU A 721 -27.61 6.52 24.78
N ASP A 722 -28.02 5.98 25.92
CA ASP A 722 -29.23 6.42 26.65
C ASP A 722 -29.01 7.57 27.65
N GLU A 723 -27.78 7.82 28.13
CA GLU A 723 -27.50 8.94 29.04
C GLU A 723 -27.37 10.30 28.32
N TRP A 724 -27.13 10.31 27.01
CA TRP A 724 -27.05 11.56 26.24
C TRP A 724 -28.43 12.13 25.87
N LEU A 725 -29.46 11.28 25.78
CA LEU A 725 -30.83 11.71 25.41
C LEU A 725 -31.66 12.21 26.59
N GLN A 726 -31.25 11.96 27.85
CA GLN A 726 -32.03 12.37 29.04
C GLN A 726 -31.61 13.71 29.67
N THR A 727 -30.55 14.37 29.19
CA THR A 727 -30.05 15.62 29.79
C THR A 727 -30.45 16.91 29.06
N ARG A 728 -31.29 16.84 28.01
CA ARG A 728 -31.80 18.02 27.28
C ARG A 728 -33.24 18.45 27.59
N ASP A 729 -33.83 17.94 28.67
CA ASP A 729 -35.07 18.49 29.23
C ASP A 729 -34.92 18.70 30.74
N ASN A 730 -34.19 19.74 31.13
CA ASN A 730 -34.48 20.52 32.34
C ASN A 730 -33.65 21.80 32.36
N GLY A 731 -34.32 22.95 32.29
CA GLY A 731 -33.68 24.23 32.56
C GLY A 731 -34.30 25.41 31.85
N GLY A 732 -35.62 25.59 32.00
CA GLY A 732 -36.27 26.83 31.59
C GLY A 732 -35.63 28.04 32.28
N ALA A 733 -35.28 29.05 31.49
CA ALA A 733 -35.18 30.42 31.97
C ALA A 733 -36.14 31.29 31.14
N ARG A 734 -37.18 31.74 31.84
CA ARG A 734 -38.19 32.71 31.42
C ARG A 734 -37.54 33.94 30.76
N PRO A 735 -38.08 34.46 29.64
CA PRO A 735 -37.88 35.86 29.30
C PRO A 735 -39.04 36.71 29.83
N HIS A 736 -38.71 37.95 30.20
CA HIS A 736 -39.62 38.99 30.65
C HIS A 736 -40.76 39.29 29.65
N ALA A 737 -41.82 39.85 30.23
CA ALA A 737 -43.14 40.15 29.70
C ALA A 737 -43.23 40.87 28.33
N PRO A 738 -44.40 40.80 27.65
CA PRO A 738 -44.57 41.14 26.25
C PRO A 738 -44.93 42.60 26.03
N ARG A 739 -44.55 43.16 24.86
CA ARG A 739 -45.26 44.30 24.27
C ARG A 739 -45.35 44.22 22.74
N LYS A 740 -46.58 43.88 22.31
CA LYS A 740 -47.35 44.36 21.15
C LYS A 740 -46.79 44.21 19.72
N ALA A 741 -47.27 43.15 19.06
CA ALA A 741 -48.14 43.14 17.87
C ALA A 741 -48.07 44.26 16.81
N GLY A 742 -47.84 43.82 15.56
CA GLY A 742 -48.30 44.43 14.31
C GLY A 742 -47.74 43.64 13.11
N SER A 743 -48.54 42.79 12.43
CA SER A 743 -49.21 43.10 11.14
C SER A 743 -48.20 43.49 10.05
N ARG A 744 -48.09 42.89 8.84
CA ARG A 744 -49.09 42.31 7.93
C ARG A 744 -48.35 41.81 6.65
N THR A 745 -48.85 40.70 6.10
CA THR A 745 -49.08 40.39 4.66
C THR A 745 -47.99 40.41 3.57
N ARG A 746 -47.91 39.25 2.89
CA ARG A 746 -48.00 38.94 1.44
C ARG A 746 -46.98 39.51 0.42
N ALA A 747 -46.27 38.54 -0.16
CA ALA A 747 -46.33 38.10 -1.57
C ALA A 747 -45.43 38.73 -2.64
N SER A 748 -44.92 37.79 -3.44
CA SER A 748 -44.60 37.78 -4.88
C SER A 748 -43.27 38.34 -5.41
N ALA A 749 -42.54 37.38 -5.99
CA ALA A 749 -41.85 37.39 -7.29
C ALA A 749 -40.62 38.27 -7.49
N GLY A 750 -39.52 37.62 -7.93
CA GLY A 750 -38.43 38.31 -8.63
C GLY A 750 -37.08 37.59 -8.61
N ALA A 751 -36.80 36.86 -9.69
CA ALA A 751 -35.51 36.71 -10.37
C ALA A 751 -34.25 36.24 -9.61
N TRP A 752 -33.62 35.24 -10.23
CA TRP A 752 -32.25 34.79 -10.02
C TRP A 752 -31.26 35.95 -10.15
N GLY A 753 -30.42 36.10 -9.13
CA GLY A 753 -29.18 36.88 -9.16
C GLY A 753 -28.16 36.19 -8.28
N MET A 754 -27.07 35.68 -8.88
CA MET A 754 -25.89 35.25 -8.14
C MET A 754 -25.37 36.45 -7.35
N GLY A 755 -25.43 36.37 -6.03
CA GLY A 755 -24.83 37.33 -5.12
C GLY A 755 -23.91 36.60 -4.16
N THR A 756 -22.61 36.65 -4.44
CA THR A 756 -21.56 36.41 -3.45
C THR A 756 -21.73 37.42 -2.32
N GLY A 757 -22.09 36.96 -1.12
CA GLY A 757 -22.00 37.80 0.08
C GLY A 757 -20.54 38.21 0.33
N PRO A 758 -20.27 39.43 0.81
CA PRO A 758 -18.90 39.93 0.94
C PRO A 758 -18.16 39.20 2.07
N VAL A 759 -17.00 38.63 1.76
CA VAL A 759 -15.99 38.25 2.76
C VAL A 759 -15.52 39.53 3.43
N ALA A 760 -15.60 39.61 4.76
CA ALA A 760 -15.07 40.75 5.52
C ALA A 760 -13.59 40.98 5.15
N GLN A 761 -13.24 42.20 4.74
CA GLN A 761 -11.85 42.57 4.47
C GLN A 761 -11.10 42.72 5.81
N HIS A 762 -10.34 41.71 6.20
CA HIS A 762 -9.34 41.84 7.24
C HIS A 762 -8.14 42.62 6.67
N PRO A 763 -7.78 43.80 7.22
CA PRO A 763 -6.66 44.59 6.72
C PRO A 763 -5.33 43.89 7.07
N GLY A 764 -4.54 43.55 6.06
CA GLY A 764 -3.22 42.92 6.26
C GLY A 764 -2.90 41.83 5.25
N LEU A 765 -1.77 41.17 5.43
CA LEU A 765 -1.38 39.99 4.65
C LEU A 765 -2.22 38.79 5.08
N LYS A 766 -2.56 37.92 4.13
CA LYS A 766 -3.36 36.72 4.39
C LYS A 766 -2.45 35.53 4.61
N GLY A 767 -2.78 34.70 5.59
CA GLY A 767 -2.06 33.45 5.83
C GLY A 767 -2.98 32.28 6.11
N ILE A 768 -2.38 31.10 6.15
CA ILE A 768 -3.01 29.86 6.60
C ILE A 768 -2.10 29.12 7.55
N ASP A 769 -2.65 28.17 8.30
CA ASP A 769 -1.85 27.17 8.99
C ASP A 769 -2.38 25.76 8.71
N VAL A 770 -1.45 24.80 8.58
CA VAL A 770 -1.74 23.48 8.00
C VAL A 770 -1.01 22.38 8.76
N TRP A 771 -1.59 21.17 8.74
CA TRP A 771 -1.04 19.98 9.38
C TRP A 771 -1.32 18.73 8.53
N ALA A 772 -0.89 17.55 8.97
CA ALA A 772 -1.06 16.31 8.21
C ALA A 772 -2.51 16.05 7.71
N GLY A 773 -3.52 16.48 8.46
CA GLY A 773 -4.94 16.33 8.13
C GLY A 773 -5.44 17.27 7.05
N THR A 774 -4.66 18.28 6.67
CA THR A 774 -4.96 19.15 5.52
C THR A 774 -4.84 18.38 4.19
N GLY A 775 -4.07 17.27 4.18
CA GLY A 775 -3.88 16.43 2.99
C GLY A 775 -2.93 17.05 1.96
N LYS A 776 -3.11 16.70 0.68
CA LYS A 776 -2.32 17.25 -0.44
C LYS A 776 -2.69 18.72 -0.67
N ILE A 777 -1.68 19.57 -0.80
CA ILE A 777 -1.84 21.02 -1.01
C ILE A 777 -1.20 21.42 -2.35
N GLU A 778 -1.97 22.10 -3.20
CA GLU A 778 -1.47 22.67 -4.46
C GLU A 778 -0.96 24.11 -4.20
N TRP A 779 0.30 24.23 -3.77
CA TRP A 779 0.87 25.48 -3.25
C TRP A 779 0.88 26.67 -4.22
N GLU A 780 1.02 26.41 -5.53
CA GLU A 780 0.91 27.46 -6.56
C GLU A 780 -0.50 28.07 -6.60
N GLN A 781 -1.54 27.25 -6.41
CA GLN A 781 -2.92 27.75 -6.35
C GLN A 781 -3.17 28.51 -5.05
N VAL A 782 -2.61 28.02 -3.94
CA VAL A 782 -2.65 28.72 -2.65
C VAL A 782 -2.03 30.11 -2.78
N LYS A 783 -0.83 30.22 -3.36
CA LYS A 783 -0.18 31.50 -3.62
C LYS A 783 -1.01 32.38 -4.55
N ALA A 784 -1.51 31.83 -5.66
CA ALA A 784 -2.33 32.56 -6.63
C ALA A 784 -3.66 33.07 -6.04
N SER A 785 -4.19 32.41 -5.00
CA SER A 785 -5.39 32.85 -4.29
C SER A 785 -5.17 34.08 -3.40
N GLY A 786 -3.92 34.55 -3.29
CA GLY A 786 -3.55 35.72 -2.50
C GLY A 786 -3.18 35.39 -1.05
N ILE A 787 -2.75 34.15 -0.78
CA ILE A 787 -2.09 33.80 0.49
C ILE A 787 -0.63 34.28 0.43
N ASP A 788 -0.20 34.96 1.48
CA ASP A 788 1.11 35.59 1.60
C ASP A 788 2.07 34.76 2.46
N PHE A 789 1.56 34.09 3.49
CA PHE A 789 2.36 33.31 4.44
C PHE A 789 1.66 32.03 4.93
N VAL A 790 2.44 31.08 5.44
CA VAL A 790 1.92 29.84 6.04
C VAL A 790 2.73 29.39 7.25
N TYR A 791 2.03 28.84 8.26
CA TYR A 791 2.63 28.03 9.32
C TYR A 791 2.33 26.54 9.10
N VAL A 792 3.35 25.71 9.05
CA VAL A 792 3.23 24.25 8.86
C VAL A 792 3.50 23.55 10.18
N ARG A 793 2.64 22.61 10.61
CA ARG A 793 2.93 21.83 11.81
C ARG A 793 4.18 21.00 11.59
N ALA A 794 5.20 21.21 12.41
CA ALA A 794 6.43 20.41 12.40
C ALA A 794 6.33 19.21 13.35
N ALA A 795 5.70 19.42 14.50
CA ALA A 795 5.54 18.39 15.52
C ALA A 795 4.25 18.61 16.33
N TYR A 796 3.76 17.53 16.94
CA TYR A 796 2.74 17.56 17.97
C TYR A 796 3.13 16.58 19.07
N GLY A 797 3.35 17.09 20.28
CA GLY A 797 3.93 16.28 21.35
C GLY A 797 5.27 15.69 20.96
N THR A 798 5.41 14.39 21.19
CA THR A 798 6.60 13.60 20.87
C THR A 798 6.58 12.99 19.47
N HIS A 799 5.69 13.49 18.60
CA HIS A 799 5.48 12.96 17.24
C HIS A 799 5.76 14.03 16.17
N PRO A 800 6.53 13.71 15.11
CA PRO A 800 6.69 14.61 13.98
C PRO A 800 5.42 14.63 13.13
N ASP A 801 5.11 15.76 12.51
CA ASP A 801 4.02 15.82 11.53
C ASP A 801 4.46 15.19 10.20
N LYS A 802 3.64 14.25 9.70
CA LYS A 802 3.97 13.40 8.54
C LYS A 802 4.24 14.22 7.26
N PHE A 803 3.58 15.36 7.09
CA PHE A 803 3.68 16.14 5.85
C PHE A 803 4.48 17.44 6.02
N ALA A 804 5.13 17.65 7.16
CA ALA A 804 5.89 18.87 7.45
C ALA A 804 6.90 19.22 6.34
N LEU A 805 7.71 18.25 5.91
CA LEU A 805 8.77 18.47 4.91
C LEU A 805 8.21 18.77 3.52
N ALA A 806 7.18 18.03 3.09
CA ALA A 806 6.54 18.28 1.80
C ALA A 806 5.84 19.65 1.77
N ASN A 807 5.16 20.00 2.85
CA ASN A 807 4.43 21.25 2.97
C ASN A 807 5.37 22.46 3.06
N ILE A 808 6.45 22.39 3.85
CA ILE A 808 7.39 23.50 3.95
C ILE A 808 8.13 23.74 2.64
N ASN A 809 8.55 22.69 1.93
CA ASN A 809 9.24 22.81 0.65
C ASN A 809 8.29 23.34 -0.43
N GLY A 810 7.09 22.77 -0.55
CA GLY A 810 6.11 23.23 -1.54
C GLY A 810 5.68 24.69 -1.33
N ALA A 811 5.53 25.11 -0.06
CA ALA A 811 5.22 26.50 0.25
C ALA A 811 6.39 27.46 -0.06
N LYS A 812 7.63 27.06 0.24
CA LYS A 812 8.86 27.81 -0.10
C LYS A 812 9.00 27.96 -1.61
N ASP A 813 8.81 26.87 -2.36
CA ASP A 813 8.89 26.85 -3.83
C ASP A 813 7.84 27.78 -4.48
N ALA A 814 6.62 27.81 -3.93
CA ALA A 814 5.57 28.73 -4.36
C ALA A 814 5.78 30.20 -3.91
N GLY A 815 6.89 30.51 -3.21
CA GLY A 815 7.24 31.85 -2.78
C GLY A 815 6.37 32.41 -1.64
N LEU A 816 5.90 31.55 -0.74
CA LEU A 816 5.24 31.96 0.50
C LEU A 816 6.26 32.26 1.60
N ALA A 817 5.94 33.21 2.49
CA ALA A 817 6.67 33.35 3.74
C ALA A 817 6.30 32.16 4.65
N CYS A 818 7.28 31.36 5.05
CA CYS A 818 7.04 30.07 5.70
C CYS A 818 7.51 30.07 7.14
N GLY A 819 6.68 29.54 8.04
CA GLY A 819 7.03 29.22 9.42
C GLY A 819 6.61 27.79 9.75
N VAL A 820 7.09 27.29 10.89
CA VAL A 820 6.67 25.99 11.42
C VAL A 820 6.13 26.11 12.84
N TYR A 821 5.22 25.23 13.25
CA TYR A 821 4.70 25.24 14.61
C TYR A 821 4.76 23.88 15.31
N HIS A 822 4.83 23.90 16.64
CA HIS A 822 4.78 22.74 17.51
C HIS A 822 3.51 22.77 18.36
N PHE A 823 2.67 21.74 18.27
CA PHE A 823 1.50 21.57 19.15
C PHE A 823 1.94 20.94 20.47
N LEU A 824 1.95 21.73 21.56
CA LEU A 824 2.40 21.27 22.86
C LEU A 824 1.39 20.29 23.49
N ARG A 825 1.87 19.17 24.04
CA ARG A 825 1.01 18.13 24.64
C ARG A 825 1.26 18.03 26.13
N THR A 826 0.22 18.19 26.94
CA THR A 826 0.35 18.15 28.41
C THR A 826 0.64 16.76 28.96
N SER A 827 0.13 15.73 28.27
CA SER A 827 0.22 14.33 28.69
C SER A 827 1.55 13.67 28.37
N GLU A 828 2.44 14.35 27.65
CA GLU A 828 3.67 13.78 27.11
C GLU A 828 4.92 14.47 27.69
N ASP A 829 6.06 13.76 27.71
CA ASP A 829 7.31 14.28 28.28
C ASP A 829 7.83 15.48 27.49
N TYR A 830 7.77 16.68 28.09
CA TYR A 830 8.15 17.93 27.44
C TYR A 830 9.60 17.98 26.96
N ARG A 831 10.54 17.24 27.57
CA ARG A 831 11.94 17.22 27.10
C ARG A 831 12.04 16.53 25.75
N LYS A 832 11.31 15.43 25.58
CA LYS A 832 11.23 14.72 24.29
C LYS A 832 10.56 15.56 23.21
N GLN A 833 9.57 16.36 23.58
CA GLN A 833 8.90 17.29 22.66
C GLN A 833 9.87 18.38 22.18
N ILE A 834 10.68 18.94 23.10
CA ILE A 834 11.72 19.92 22.77
C ILE A 834 12.79 19.29 21.86
N ASP A 835 13.33 18.13 22.24
CA ASP A 835 14.34 17.42 21.45
C ASP A 835 13.86 17.13 20.04
N LEU A 836 12.59 16.72 19.90
CA LEU A 836 11.98 16.50 18.60
C LEU A 836 11.86 17.81 17.82
N MET A 837 11.37 18.88 18.44
CA MET A 837 11.20 20.16 17.76
C MET A 837 12.53 20.69 17.25
N LEU A 838 13.61 20.63 18.04
CA LEU A 838 14.94 21.05 17.63
C LEU A 838 15.45 20.25 16.42
N LYS A 839 15.19 18.93 16.39
CA LYS A 839 15.50 18.07 15.23
C LYS A 839 14.65 18.40 14.01
N GLN A 840 13.38 18.74 14.20
CA GLN A 840 12.50 19.15 13.10
C GLN A 840 12.95 20.48 12.49
N LEU A 841 13.44 21.44 13.30
CA LEU A 841 14.01 22.68 12.76
C LEU A 841 15.20 22.41 11.82
N ASP A 842 16.08 21.48 12.19
CA ASP A 842 17.20 21.05 11.35
C ASP A 842 16.72 20.34 10.07
N LEU A 843 15.82 19.36 10.23
CA LEU A 843 15.32 18.53 9.12
C LEU A 843 14.57 19.36 8.07
N LEU A 844 13.76 20.31 8.51
CA LEU A 844 12.93 21.16 7.66
C LEU A 844 13.71 22.36 7.09
N GLY A 845 15.00 22.47 7.42
CA GLY A 845 15.86 23.57 6.99
C GLY A 845 15.30 24.92 7.41
N VAL A 846 14.74 25.02 8.63
CA VAL A 846 14.21 26.27 9.16
C VAL A 846 15.36 27.15 9.59
N GLY A 847 15.51 28.29 8.94
CA GLY A 847 16.65 29.16 9.17
C GLY A 847 16.45 30.55 8.59
N LYS A 848 17.56 31.20 8.24
CA LYS A 848 17.55 32.58 7.72
C LYS A 848 16.53 32.77 6.60
N GLY A 849 15.64 33.73 6.77
CA GLY A 849 14.56 34.05 5.82
C GLY A 849 13.23 33.32 6.07
N ASP A 850 13.16 32.43 7.06
CA ASP A 850 11.90 31.83 7.52
C ASP A 850 11.29 32.62 8.68
N LEU A 851 9.98 32.51 8.86
CA LEU A 851 9.28 33.03 10.03
C LEU A 851 9.74 32.29 11.30
N PRO A 852 9.79 32.96 12.48
CA PRO A 852 10.19 32.31 13.71
C PRO A 852 9.28 31.10 14.03
N PRO A 853 9.83 30.01 14.58
CA PRO A 853 9.02 28.87 14.97
C PRO A 853 7.93 29.28 15.96
N ALA A 854 6.74 28.69 15.82
CA ALA A 854 5.63 28.93 16.72
C ALA A 854 5.46 27.77 17.72
N LEU A 855 5.11 28.10 18.95
CA LEU A 855 4.57 27.13 19.91
C LEU A 855 3.08 27.35 20.03
N ASP A 856 2.34 26.29 19.77
CA ASP A 856 0.90 26.23 19.94
C ASP A 856 0.59 25.82 21.39
N VAL A 857 0.05 26.81 22.11
CA VAL A 857 -0.27 26.78 23.53
C VAL A 857 -1.78 26.75 23.71
N GLU A 858 -2.36 25.55 23.67
CA GLU A 858 -3.79 25.31 23.89
C GLU A 858 -4.09 23.99 24.61
N ASP A 859 -5.31 23.87 25.16
CA ASP A 859 -5.81 22.59 25.67
C ASP A 859 -6.33 21.71 24.54
N ASN A 860 -6.02 20.42 24.63
CA ASN A 860 -6.49 19.42 23.68
C ASN A 860 -7.26 18.30 24.38
N PRO A 861 -8.53 18.54 24.74
CA PRO A 861 -9.30 17.61 25.56
C PRO A 861 -9.55 16.26 24.89
N GLN A 862 -9.50 16.20 23.55
CA GLN A 862 -9.66 14.98 22.79
C GLN A 862 -8.55 13.97 23.06
N PHE A 863 -7.32 14.43 23.27
CA PHE A 863 -6.16 13.56 23.38
C PHE A 863 -5.38 13.73 24.70
N ASP A 864 -5.52 14.85 25.41
CA ASP A 864 -4.91 15.10 26.74
C ASP A 864 -5.92 14.92 27.89
N GLY A 865 -7.21 14.75 27.58
CA GLY A 865 -8.28 14.79 28.57
C GLY A 865 -8.64 16.23 28.99
N PRO A 866 -9.73 16.43 29.75
CA PRO A 866 -10.18 17.76 30.15
C PRO A 866 -9.09 18.49 30.95
N TRP A 867 -8.94 19.80 30.70
CA TRP A 867 -7.92 20.59 31.36
C TRP A 867 -8.05 20.53 32.88
N ASN A 868 -6.93 20.27 33.56
CA ASN A 868 -6.83 20.28 35.01
C ASN A 868 -5.82 21.34 35.45
N ALA A 869 -6.25 22.27 36.30
CA ALA A 869 -5.38 23.33 36.82
C ALA A 869 -4.14 22.81 37.57
N ALA A 870 -4.17 21.56 38.07
CA ALA A 870 -3.00 20.89 38.64
C ALA A 870 -1.86 20.67 37.61
N ASN A 871 -2.17 20.69 36.32
CA ASN A 871 -1.19 20.53 35.24
C ASN A 871 -0.48 21.85 34.90
N ASN A 872 -0.94 23.00 35.43
CA ASN A 872 -0.40 24.32 35.10
C ASN A 872 1.11 24.39 35.32
N ASP A 873 1.64 23.92 36.46
CA ASP A 873 3.07 24.02 36.76
C ASP A 873 3.95 23.23 35.77
N ALA A 874 3.52 22.01 35.42
CA ALA A 874 4.23 21.17 34.45
C ALA A 874 4.17 21.80 33.04
N TYR A 875 3.02 22.35 32.67
CA TYR A 875 2.82 22.97 31.37
C TYR A 875 3.60 24.29 31.22
N LEU A 876 3.61 25.14 32.25
CA LEU A 876 4.42 26.36 32.30
C LEU A 876 5.93 26.04 32.30
N THR A 877 6.32 24.93 32.93
CA THR A 877 7.70 24.44 32.86
C THR A 877 8.07 24.04 31.43
N ALA A 878 7.21 23.26 30.76
CA ALA A 878 7.39 22.87 29.37
C ALA A 878 7.50 24.09 28.44
N LEU A 879 6.56 25.04 28.58
CA LEU A 879 6.52 26.30 27.85
C LEU A 879 7.84 27.08 27.97
N ARG A 880 8.34 27.27 29.21
CA ARG A 880 9.59 28.01 29.46
C ARG A 880 10.78 27.33 28.78
N TYR A 881 10.98 26.03 29.01
CA TYR A 881 12.13 25.32 28.45
C TYR A 881 12.08 25.25 26.92
N TRP A 882 10.89 25.08 26.35
CA TRP A 882 10.73 25.06 24.91
C TRP A 882 11.15 26.40 24.29
N ILE A 883 10.70 27.52 24.86
CA ILE A 883 11.07 28.86 24.37
C ILE A 883 12.58 29.08 24.49
N ASP A 884 13.16 28.75 25.64
CA ASP A 884 14.59 28.96 25.89
C ASP A 884 15.46 28.18 24.89
N ASP A 885 15.12 26.92 24.61
CA ASP A 885 15.93 26.08 23.74
C ASP A 885 15.71 26.38 22.25
N VAL A 886 14.50 26.77 21.86
CA VAL A 886 14.24 27.26 20.50
C VAL A 886 14.96 28.58 20.24
N ARG A 887 14.97 29.52 21.20
CA ARG A 887 15.75 30.77 21.09
C ARG A 887 17.22 30.50 20.84
N LYS A 888 17.83 29.61 21.63
CA LYS A 888 19.24 29.21 21.43
C LYS A 888 19.47 28.63 20.04
N LYS A 889 18.54 27.83 19.53
CA LYS A 889 18.62 27.21 18.20
C LYS A 889 18.49 28.23 17.07
N THR A 890 17.66 29.25 17.25
CA THR A 890 17.33 30.23 16.20
C THR A 890 18.08 31.55 16.34
N GLY A 891 19.23 31.56 17.03
CA GLY A 891 20.08 32.76 17.15
C GLY A 891 19.44 33.88 17.97
N ASP A 892 18.84 33.52 19.11
CA ASP A 892 18.14 34.38 20.07
C ASP A 892 16.86 35.06 19.55
N ALA A 893 16.37 34.70 18.36
CA ALA A 893 15.08 35.15 17.86
C ALA A 893 13.94 34.62 18.75
N ALA A 894 13.03 35.50 19.17
CA ALA A 894 11.87 35.11 19.97
C ALA A 894 10.88 34.27 19.13
N PRO A 895 10.49 33.07 19.58
CA PRO A 895 9.48 32.27 18.89
C PRO A 895 8.10 32.93 18.99
N VAL A 896 7.21 32.56 18.06
CA VAL A 896 5.81 32.99 18.10
C VAL A 896 5.05 32.15 19.13
N LEU A 897 4.16 32.77 19.89
CA LEU A 897 3.24 32.06 20.79
C LEU A 897 1.83 32.10 20.24
N TYR A 898 1.31 30.93 19.85
CA TYR A 898 -0.09 30.76 19.50
C TYR A 898 -0.91 30.39 20.73
N THR A 899 -2.03 31.08 20.96
CA THR A 899 -2.97 30.72 22.03
C THR A 899 -4.34 31.39 21.86
N ARG A 900 -5.29 31.02 22.72
CA ARG A 900 -6.56 31.74 22.94
C ARG A 900 -6.58 32.41 24.31
N ALA A 901 -7.17 33.61 24.39
CA ALA A 901 -7.17 34.41 25.63
C ALA A 901 -7.79 33.69 26.85
N SER A 902 -8.78 32.83 26.62
CA SER A 902 -9.39 32.00 27.67
C SER A 902 -8.43 30.96 28.23
N PHE A 903 -7.65 30.29 27.38
CA PHE A 903 -6.70 29.27 27.81
C PHE A 903 -5.50 29.88 28.52
N TRP A 904 -4.97 31.00 28.03
CA TRP A 904 -3.94 31.75 28.76
C TRP A 904 -4.39 32.19 30.16
N GLN A 905 -5.66 32.55 30.30
CA GLN A 905 -6.27 32.82 31.62
C GLN A 905 -6.34 31.56 32.49
N GLN A 906 -6.64 30.39 31.92
CA GLN A 906 -6.64 29.10 32.64
C GLN A 906 -5.24 28.70 33.13
N LEU A 907 -4.19 29.06 32.39
CA LEU A 907 -2.79 28.92 32.82
C LEU A 907 -2.38 29.89 33.94
N GLY A 908 -3.28 30.76 34.39
CA GLY A 908 -3.03 31.72 35.46
C GLY A 908 -2.50 33.07 34.98
N ASN A 909 -2.54 33.36 33.67
CA ASN A 909 -1.92 34.55 33.05
C ASN A 909 -0.44 34.70 33.44
N PRO A 910 0.42 33.75 33.05
CA PRO A 910 1.83 33.82 33.42
C PRO A 910 2.50 35.06 32.79
N ASP A 911 3.31 35.77 33.58
CA ASP A 911 4.06 36.96 33.15
C ASP A 911 5.38 36.56 32.45
N GLY A 912 6.00 37.50 31.72
CA GLY A 912 7.35 37.32 31.16
C GLY A 912 7.44 36.76 29.72
N TYR A 913 6.31 36.63 29.03
CA TYR A 913 6.24 36.13 27.64
C TYR A 913 5.88 37.21 26.60
N ASN A 914 5.77 38.47 27.04
CA ASN A 914 5.32 39.61 26.22
C ASN A 914 6.33 40.04 25.15
N ASP A 915 7.55 39.52 25.17
CA ASP A 915 8.56 39.67 24.11
C ASP A 915 8.35 38.69 22.95
N CYS A 916 7.62 37.59 23.17
CA CYS A 916 7.23 36.66 22.11
C CYS A 916 6.09 37.26 21.26
N PRO A 917 6.22 37.27 19.92
CA PRO A 917 5.11 37.64 19.04
C PRO A 917 3.85 36.81 19.32
N LEU A 918 2.73 37.49 19.57
CA LEU A 918 1.45 36.81 19.81
C LEU A 918 0.76 36.44 18.49
N TRP A 919 0.41 35.16 18.36
CA TRP A 919 -0.55 34.64 17.40
C TRP A 919 -1.86 34.28 18.14
N ILE A 920 -2.88 35.11 17.98
CA ILE A 920 -4.13 34.97 18.75
C ILE A 920 -5.19 34.21 17.96
N ALA A 921 -5.78 33.17 18.55
CA ALA A 921 -6.97 32.51 18.03
C ALA A 921 -8.24 33.18 18.57
N HIS A 922 -9.06 33.75 17.67
CA HIS A 922 -10.33 34.36 18.03
C HIS A 922 -11.26 34.50 16.82
N TYR A 923 -12.25 33.61 16.70
CA TYR A 923 -13.10 33.50 15.51
C TYR A 923 -14.28 34.48 15.54
N THR A 924 -14.00 35.79 15.42
CA THR A 924 -15.04 36.84 15.35
C THR A 924 -14.70 37.91 14.31
N GLU A 925 -15.70 38.67 13.86
CA GLU A 925 -15.48 39.80 12.93
C GLU A 925 -14.90 41.07 13.60
N LYS A 926 -14.58 41.01 14.90
CA LYS A 926 -14.12 42.16 15.70
C LYS A 926 -12.68 41.97 16.14
N ASN A 927 -12.04 43.05 16.60
CA ASN A 927 -10.69 42.99 17.16
C ASN A 927 -10.58 41.88 18.22
N PRO A 928 -9.55 41.01 18.14
CA PRO A 928 -9.42 39.89 19.05
C PRO A 928 -9.17 40.39 20.48
N ARG A 929 -9.87 39.81 21.45
CA ARG A 929 -9.54 39.94 22.87
C ARG A 929 -8.13 39.35 23.11
N LEU A 930 -7.22 40.18 23.61
CA LEU A 930 -5.84 39.76 23.88
C LEU A 930 -5.68 39.14 25.28
N PRO A 931 -4.78 38.15 25.44
CA PRO A 931 -4.38 37.67 26.76
C PRO A 931 -3.70 38.78 27.57
N ARG A 932 -3.80 38.70 28.91
CA ARG A 932 -3.10 39.63 29.80
C ARG A 932 -1.60 39.48 29.60
N GLY A 933 -0.92 40.60 29.33
CA GLY A 933 0.53 40.66 29.08
C GLY A 933 0.88 41.26 27.72
N TRP A 934 0.02 41.08 26.71
CA TRP A 934 0.19 41.66 25.38
C TRP A 934 -0.67 42.90 25.18
N GLN A 935 -0.10 43.92 24.52
CA GLN A 935 -0.80 45.14 24.11
C GLN A 935 -1.26 45.08 22.64
N ASP A 936 -0.62 44.23 21.84
CA ASP A 936 -0.91 43.99 20.43
C ASP A 936 -0.74 42.49 20.08
N TYR A 937 -1.10 42.11 18.85
CA TYR A 937 -0.84 40.79 18.27
C TYR A 937 -0.06 40.94 16.98
N LYS A 938 0.72 39.92 16.60
CA LYS A 938 1.40 39.86 15.30
C LYS A 938 0.66 39.01 14.29
N LEU A 939 -0.04 37.97 14.74
CA LEU A 939 -0.82 37.09 13.89
C LEU A 939 -2.21 36.89 14.51
N TRP A 940 -3.24 36.76 13.69
CA TRP A 940 -4.60 36.50 14.15
C TRP A 940 -5.24 35.40 13.31
N GLN A 941 -5.54 34.26 13.94
CA GLN A 941 -6.38 33.21 13.39
C GLN A 941 -7.86 33.59 13.61
N TYR A 942 -8.53 33.94 12.52
CA TYR A 942 -9.88 34.51 12.55
C TYR A 942 -10.97 33.53 12.07
N SER A 943 -10.57 32.37 11.53
CA SER A 943 -11.49 31.31 11.12
C SER A 943 -10.81 29.95 11.12
N GLU A 944 -11.54 28.91 11.53
CA GLU A 944 -11.13 27.50 11.44
C GLU A 944 -11.79 26.75 10.26
N SER A 945 -12.58 27.45 9.45
CA SER A 945 -13.45 26.84 8.43
C SER A 945 -13.31 27.47 7.05
N GLY A 946 -12.14 28.06 6.78
CA GLY A 946 -11.81 28.70 5.52
C GLY A 946 -11.88 27.78 4.31
N ARG A 947 -11.92 28.39 3.13
CA ARG A 947 -11.77 27.73 1.84
C ARG A 947 -10.73 28.48 1.02
N VAL A 948 -9.65 27.78 0.69
CA VAL A 948 -8.53 28.33 -0.08
C VAL A 948 -8.33 27.43 -1.31
N PRO A 949 -8.36 27.98 -2.54
CA PRO A 949 -8.01 27.24 -3.74
C PRO A 949 -6.67 26.50 -3.59
N GLY A 950 -6.65 25.23 -3.96
CA GLY A 950 -5.51 24.32 -3.74
C GLY A 950 -5.58 23.51 -2.44
N ILE A 951 -6.60 23.71 -1.60
CA ILE A 951 -6.85 22.91 -0.38
C ILE A 951 -8.29 22.38 -0.40
N ALA A 952 -8.45 21.05 -0.29
CA ALA A 952 -9.74 20.38 -0.45
C ALA A 952 -10.61 20.39 0.81
N VAL A 953 -9.99 20.53 1.98
CA VAL A 953 -10.64 20.51 3.29
C VAL A 953 -10.78 21.93 3.87
N PRO A 954 -11.60 22.15 4.91
CA PRO A 954 -11.54 23.39 5.67
C PRO A 954 -10.13 23.67 6.18
N VAL A 955 -9.71 24.94 6.13
CA VAL A 955 -8.38 25.37 6.55
C VAL A 955 -8.46 26.62 7.41
N ASP A 956 -7.56 26.71 8.37
CA ASP A 956 -7.45 27.83 9.29
C ASP A 956 -6.95 29.08 8.55
N LEU A 957 -7.63 30.20 8.75
CA LEU A 957 -7.32 31.47 8.10
C LEU A 957 -6.69 32.45 9.09
N ASN A 958 -5.56 33.01 8.67
CA ASN A 958 -4.74 33.92 9.45
C ASN A 958 -4.59 35.27 8.78
N SER A 959 -4.35 36.29 9.60
CA SER A 959 -3.99 37.63 9.14
C SER A 959 -2.77 38.17 9.88
N PHE A 960 -1.93 38.90 9.16
CA PHE A 960 -0.83 39.69 9.72
C PHE A 960 -1.15 41.18 9.50
N PRO A 961 -1.34 41.99 10.57
CA PRO A 961 -1.79 43.37 10.47
C PRO A 961 -0.63 44.32 10.12
N GLY A 962 -0.05 44.13 8.93
CA GLY A 962 1.08 44.91 8.43
C GLY A 962 1.44 44.58 6.99
N THR A 963 2.57 45.11 6.53
CA THR A 963 3.12 44.95 5.18
C THR A 963 4.07 43.75 5.07
N MET A 964 4.38 43.30 3.85
CA MET A 964 5.37 42.23 3.62
C MET A 964 6.77 42.61 4.11
N ALA A 965 7.12 43.89 4.12
CA ALA A 965 8.38 44.36 4.68
C ALA A 965 8.43 44.16 6.20
N GLU A 966 7.34 44.44 6.90
CA GLU A 966 7.20 44.23 8.34
C GLU A 966 7.14 42.74 8.70
N LEU A 967 6.48 41.91 7.87
CA LEU A 967 6.50 40.45 8.04
C LEU A 967 7.93 39.90 7.87
N ARG A 968 8.66 40.36 6.85
CA ARG A 968 10.08 39.98 6.65
C ARG A 968 10.99 40.43 7.78
N ALA A 969 10.65 41.53 8.46
CA ALA A 969 11.41 41.99 9.63
C ALA A 969 11.28 41.04 10.84
N LEU A 970 10.25 40.18 10.87
CA LEU A 970 10.11 39.11 11.86
C LEU A 970 10.93 37.86 11.54
N MET A 971 11.38 37.68 10.29
CA MET A 971 12.08 36.47 9.86
C MET A 971 13.45 36.32 10.54
N LEU A 972 13.88 35.06 10.67
CA LEU A 972 15.19 34.69 11.21
C LEU A 972 16.31 35.31 10.35
N LYS A 973 17.38 35.79 11.01
CA LYS A 973 18.43 36.64 10.41
C LYS A 973 19.71 35.91 10.02
#